data_AF-A0A0W0R618-F1
#
_entry.id   AF-A0A0W0R618-F1
#
_cell.length_a   1.000
_cell.length_b   1.000
_cell.length_c   1.000
_cell.angle_alpha   90.00
_cell.angle_beta   90.00
_cell.angle_gamma   90.00
#
_symmetry.space_group_name_H-M   'P 1'
#
loop_
_entity.id
_entity.type
_entity.pdbx_description
1 polymer ?
#
loop_
_entity_poly.entity_id
_entity_poly.type
_entity_poly.pdbx_seq_one_letter_code
_entity_poly.pdbx_strand_id
1 'polypeptide(L)'
;MYVHSITEFIETLRAQEDLESYDKKFLDDIATTFLEHDGLTSLDSTQIEFLVEIFNRRWNNIKDTPKDYTLCDDFINRVWAKLAEELASELRISFISVLIPSIKNRIDPITFTKLPSNYTELQQLYLSHDNSTIHSLNNLVTRFKEGNYSTYGDIRKVKPRALSPLEMSRIRAKVTGLPIVCDSQCYTNFWSFVTDRVFPLWQKEGELPSMVSSLSDVVQSYYENDLNTSDGVYRFRKDLITWSENLLCYPLKEVNHLYGISITISPFSSRYLAEILSDALLVNPILIGESIKAIAIWLALRDPSLIIRTPALQATYFELRVGPGFGAREFLEGIKTLFGNDDKRFERELTALMVSVQEKIQSTEEQFVIDPSDLQRLKIIYGQRWEIIRGGVLDYTQTQTGSNSNWIRLAQLLAGAGYLSYNYYLFLMPSIRREFEPISLETISRYPLSHYILSESGRDLIFLGTCAAADGRLFNFNQASPSELTTLERNRILCADGRYLNLLDKRCPEDPPISIRTVNAIKRVLDDCLYARDEAQKLASEYALLEFYPFLRQISEDEKQRLYAQKINYRGAVYSFKNIMEEIEKGECITAHLRCLVRLVVDYLPDAKFSLQVESKVPLAEIRKYSARKVLREYEDIDVQEVKTRLLIILFSLLTHEFDYLPLTGWKISACGRSNTVPKHVEPIFRLIAPLVTKNFKGVSAQRLRHIYGQIVEGVIKPTLEDNGWNSWFTLFEGTKAWMNSILSGTLFKNIHWYEPATFLYAFLPLTRTNSLKNSIEDFLDYVVQIHIHSENMDWQRLEVNFRFAQIIKNAETPYKTQILDLLAATKLPKDQRLLSHLCMDLLIHRLATLGASICESSARFFGYTHRYSPEIYRGIKTKLEKLVGETESSLGEMLPILHRSLHCLAENTLAYERIVSYWQTMTSQMVKRMPIEGDVMGKQYVSVLA
;
A
#
# COMPACT_ATOMS: atom_id res chain seq x y z
N MET A 1 0.45 -25.49 53.28
CA MET A 1 1.60 -26.26 52.78
C MET A 1 2.48 -26.58 53.99
N TYR A 2 3.07 -27.78 54.05
CA TYR A 2 3.83 -28.24 55.22
C TYR A 2 5.33 -28.38 54.90
N VAL A 3 6.18 -28.29 55.94
CA VAL A 3 7.64 -28.48 55.81
C VAL A 3 7.99 -29.83 55.18
N HIS A 4 7.21 -30.90 55.46
CA HIS A 4 7.42 -32.22 54.86
C HIS A 4 7.42 -32.23 53.32
N SER A 5 6.56 -31.43 52.65
CA SER A 5 6.58 -31.28 51.19
C SER A 5 7.91 -30.71 50.68
N ILE A 6 8.52 -29.80 51.45
CA ILE A 6 9.83 -29.21 51.14
C ILE A 6 10.94 -30.25 51.31
N THR A 7 10.86 -31.09 52.34
CA THR A 7 11.80 -32.20 52.54
C THR A 7 11.73 -33.21 51.39
N GLU A 8 10.53 -33.65 50.99
CA GLU A 8 10.32 -34.55 49.85
C GLU A 8 10.90 -33.97 48.55
N PHE A 9 10.66 -32.69 48.30
CA PHE A 9 11.20 -31.95 47.15
C PHE A 9 12.74 -31.91 47.14
N ILE A 10 13.38 -31.62 48.29
CA ILE A 10 14.84 -31.59 48.43
C ILE A 10 15.44 -32.97 48.17
N GLU A 11 14.90 -34.02 48.81
CA GLU A 11 15.39 -35.39 48.67
C GLU A 11 15.25 -35.89 47.23
N THR A 12 14.09 -35.65 46.61
CA THR A 12 13.79 -36.05 45.23
C THR A 12 14.76 -35.44 44.22
N LEU A 13 15.09 -34.16 44.37
CA LEU A 13 16.05 -33.50 43.48
C LEU A 13 17.49 -33.86 43.81
N ARG A 14 17.91 -33.91 45.08
CA ARG A 14 19.28 -34.30 45.47
C ARG A 14 19.66 -35.72 45.03
N ALA A 15 18.69 -36.59 44.79
CA ALA A 15 18.90 -37.91 44.19
C ALA A 15 19.24 -37.89 42.68
N GLN A 16 19.18 -36.74 42.01
CA GLN A 16 19.51 -36.59 40.59
C GLN A 16 20.97 -36.16 40.40
N GLU A 17 21.74 -36.95 39.65
CA GLU A 17 23.16 -36.66 39.37
C GLU A 17 23.33 -35.41 38.48
N ASP A 18 22.47 -35.26 37.48
CA ASP A 18 22.48 -34.20 36.43
C ASP A 18 21.89 -32.85 36.88
N LEU A 19 21.87 -32.58 38.19
CA LEU A 19 21.44 -31.29 38.72
C LEU A 19 22.39 -30.14 38.32
N GLU A 20 21.82 -29.07 37.80
CA GLU A 20 22.53 -27.84 37.44
C GLU A 20 23.12 -27.13 38.67
N SER A 21 24.20 -26.37 38.47
CA SER A 21 24.94 -25.73 39.59
C SER A 21 24.10 -24.71 40.37
N TYR A 22 23.21 -24.00 39.68
CA TYR A 22 22.25 -23.09 40.32
C TYR A 22 21.17 -23.84 41.10
N ASP A 23 20.65 -24.96 40.59
CA ASP A 23 19.63 -25.75 41.28
C ASP A 23 20.21 -26.41 42.54
N LYS A 24 21.46 -26.89 42.51
CA LYS A 24 22.20 -27.34 43.71
C LYS A 24 22.26 -26.24 44.76
N LYS A 25 22.65 -25.02 44.37
CA LYS A 25 22.70 -23.87 45.27
C LYS A 25 21.31 -23.51 45.84
N PHE A 26 20.26 -23.51 45.03
CA PHE A 26 18.90 -23.22 45.51
C PHE A 26 18.42 -24.30 46.49
N LEU A 27 18.74 -25.58 46.26
CA LEU A 27 18.43 -26.66 47.18
C LEU A 27 19.15 -26.51 48.53
N ASP A 28 20.39 -26.01 48.53
CA ASP A 28 21.13 -25.74 49.77
C ASP A 28 20.60 -24.50 50.50
N ASP A 29 20.23 -23.43 49.78
CA ASP A 29 19.54 -22.26 50.33
C ASP A 29 18.20 -22.66 51.00
N ILE A 30 17.39 -23.52 50.33
CA ILE A 30 16.14 -24.07 50.88
C ILE A 30 16.43 -25.00 52.06
N ALA A 31 17.38 -25.94 51.95
CA ALA A 31 17.69 -26.90 53.00
C ALA A 31 18.09 -26.22 54.31
N THR A 32 18.92 -25.19 54.23
CA THR A 32 19.35 -24.37 55.39
C THR A 32 18.17 -23.66 56.07
N THR A 33 17.14 -23.32 55.30
CA THR A 33 15.94 -22.61 55.80
C THR A 33 14.92 -23.56 56.45
N PHE A 34 14.80 -24.80 55.94
CA PHE A 34 13.66 -25.68 56.26
C PHE A 34 13.99 -26.96 57.02
N LEU A 35 15.20 -27.53 56.92
CA LEU A 35 15.49 -28.86 57.51
C LEU A 35 15.58 -28.88 59.05
N GLU A 36 15.71 -27.72 59.70
CA GLU A 36 15.72 -27.61 61.18
C GLU A 36 14.31 -27.54 61.78
N HIS A 37 13.25 -27.50 60.96
CA HIS A 37 11.86 -27.36 61.39
C HIS A 37 11.12 -28.72 61.39
N ASP A 38 10.15 -28.90 62.30
CA ASP A 38 9.31 -30.11 62.31
C ASP A 38 8.49 -30.20 61.02
N GLY A 39 8.52 -31.37 60.35
CA GLY A 39 7.87 -31.64 59.07
C GLY A 39 6.36 -31.43 59.07
N LEU A 40 5.70 -31.53 60.24
CA LEU A 40 4.27 -31.26 60.41
C LEU A 40 3.93 -29.78 60.57
N THR A 41 4.92 -28.89 60.62
CA THR A 41 4.70 -27.43 60.73
C THR A 41 4.20 -26.86 59.41
N SER A 42 3.16 -26.03 59.45
CA SER A 42 2.71 -25.24 58.29
C SER A 42 3.67 -24.07 58.03
N LEU A 43 3.95 -23.78 56.76
CA LEU A 43 4.81 -22.66 56.37
C LEU A 43 4.24 -21.31 56.82
N ASP A 44 5.10 -20.43 57.35
CA ASP A 44 4.74 -19.03 57.64
C ASP A 44 4.90 -18.09 56.42
N SER A 45 4.46 -16.84 56.55
CA SER A 45 4.52 -15.86 55.46
C SER A 45 5.94 -15.55 54.98
N THR A 46 6.92 -15.50 55.89
CA THR A 46 8.34 -15.23 55.58
C THR A 46 8.93 -16.40 54.78
N GLN A 47 8.60 -17.62 55.19
CA GLN A 47 8.99 -18.86 54.52
C GLN A 47 8.37 -18.97 53.11
N ILE A 48 7.11 -18.57 52.96
CA ILE A 48 6.42 -18.50 51.66
C ILE A 48 7.05 -17.44 50.75
N GLU A 49 7.33 -16.23 51.26
CA GLU A 49 8.02 -15.18 50.50
C GLU A 49 9.43 -15.61 50.05
N PHE A 50 10.18 -16.30 50.92
CA PHE A 50 11.48 -16.88 50.57
C PHE A 50 11.38 -17.90 49.43
N LEU A 51 10.40 -18.81 49.46
CA LEU A 51 10.20 -19.78 48.37
C LEU A 51 9.84 -19.08 47.04
N VAL A 52 8.99 -18.05 47.07
CA VAL A 52 8.67 -17.25 45.89
C VAL A 52 9.91 -16.56 45.31
N GLU A 53 10.81 -16.05 46.15
CA GLU A 53 12.07 -15.47 45.69
C GLU A 53 13.04 -16.54 45.14
N ILE A 54 13.05 -17.78 45.66
CA ILE A 54 13.80 -18.87 45.04
C ILE A 54 13.23 -19.21 43.64
N PHE A 55 11.90 -19.26 43.47
CA PHE A 55 11.29 -19.43 42.14
C PHE A 55 11.68 -18.29 41.17
N ASN A 56 11.67 -17.04 41.64
CA ASN A 56 12.13 -15.88 40.87
C ASN A 56 13.60 -16.01 40.47
N ARG A 57 14.50 -16.33 41.41
CA ARG A 57 15.92 -16.58 41.15
C ARG A 57 16.12 -17.72 40.16
N ARG A 58 15.39 -18.83 40.27
CA ARG A 58 15.46 -19.95 39.31
C ARG A 58 14.98 -19.54 37.93
N TRP A 59 13.82 -18.87 37.83
CA TRP A 59 13.29 -18.40 36.56
C TRP A 59 14.30 -17.52 35.81
N ASN A 60 14.96 -16.59 36.50
CA ASN A 60 15.99 -15.73 35.91
C ASN A 60 17.27 -16.48 35.46
N ASN A 61 17.50 -17.72 35.91
CA ASN A 61 18.62 -18.56 35.46
C ASN A 61 18.25 -19.52 34.31
N ILE A 62 16.98 -19.96 34.22
CA ILE A 62 16.54 -20.95 33.22
C ILE A 62 15.80 -20.36 32.02
N LYS A 63 15.27 -19.14 32.13
CA LYS A 63 14.51 -18.46 31.07
C LYS A 63 15.33 -18.37 29.78
N ASP A 64 14.70 -18.69 28.65
CA ASP A 64 15.33 -18.68 27.32
C ASP A 64 16.52 -19.67 27.17
N THR A 65 16.65 -20.65 28.08
CA THR A 65 17.64 -21.74 28.03
C THR A 65 16.97 -23.10 27.73
N PRO A 66 17.72 -24.19 27.44
CA PRO A 66 17.15 -25.54 27.32
C PRO A 66 16.42 -26.06 28.56
N LYS A 67 16.57 -25.40 29.72
CA LYS A 67 15.90 -25.73 30.98
C LYS A 67 14.63 -24.89 31.24
N ASP A 68 14.25 -23.99 30.33
CA ASP A 68 13.02 -23.18 30.44
C ASP A 68 11.76 -24.08 30.54
N TYR A 69 10.89 -23.79 31.50
CA TYR A 69 9.63 -24.51 31.75
C TYR A 69 8.72 -24.62 30.51
N THR A 70 8.77 -23.63 29.63
CA THR A 70 7.98 -23.58 28.39
C THR A 70 8.63 -24.35 27.23
N LEU A 71 9.87 -24.81 27.38
CA LEU A 71 10.62 -25.52 26.35
C LEU A 71 10.83 -27.00 26.67
N CYS A 72 11.02 -27.35 27.96
CA CYS A 72 11.42 -28.68 28.38
C CYS A 72 10.62 -29.21 29.57
N ASP A 73 10.04 -30.42 29.42
CA ASP A 73 9.44 -31.21 30.50
C ASP A 73 10.41 -32.29 31.00
N ASP A 74 11.58 -31.90 31.51
CA ASP A 74 12.47 -32.85 32.18
C ASP A 74 11.98 -33.18 33.61
N PHE A 75 12.59 -34.19 34.23
CA PHE A 75 12.21 -34.61 35.58
C PHE A 75 12.35 -33.48 36.61
N ILE A 76 13.42 -32.67 36.48
CA ILE A 76 13.71 -31.56 37.38
C ILE A 76 12.59 -30.52 37.28
N ASN A 77 12.22 -30.10 36.07
CA ASN A 77 11.14 -29.13 35.86
C ASN A 77 9.78 -29.64 36.34
N ARG A 78 9.46 -30.92 36.19
CA ARG A 78 8.22 -31.50 36.78
C ARG A 78 8.19 -31.43 38.30
N VAL A 79 9.33 -31.69 38.97
CA VAL A 79 9.42 -31.61 40.45
C VAL A 79 9.28 -30.16 40.94
N TRP A 80 9.88 -29.19 40.24
CA TRP A 80 9.65 -27.76 40.50
C TRP A 80 8.20 -27.32 40.21
N ALA A 81 7.56 -27.86 39.18
CA ALA A 81 6.15 -27.58 38.88
C ALA A 81 5.20 -28.13 39.97
N LYS A 82 5.40 -29.36 40.45
CA LYS A 82 4.65 -29.93 41.59
C LYS A 82 4.74 -29.01 42.82
N LEU A 83 5.95 -28.55 43.16
CA LEU A 83 6.16 -27.62 44.28
C LEU A 83 5.40 -26.29 44.07
N ALA A 84 5.39 -25.77 42.84
CA ALA A 84 4.67 -24.54 42.50
C ALA A 84 3.14 -24.69 42.59
N GLU A 85 2.58 -25.87 42.29
CA GLU A 85 1.14 -26.16 42.45
C GLU A 85 0.71 -26.17 43.92
N GLU A 86 1.52 -26.80 44.80
CA GLU A 86 1.28 -26.79 46.25
C GLU A 86 1.36 -25.36 46.83
N LEU A 87 2.38 -24.59 46.44
CA LEU A 87 2.57 -23.21 46.89
C LEU A 87 1.50 -22.25 46.36
N ALA A 88 1.07 -22.42 45.11
CA ALA A 88 0.01 -21.61 44.51
C ALA A 88 -1.37 -21.86 45.13
N SER A 89 -1.63 -23.09 45.58
CA SER A 89 -2.84 -23.46 46.32
C SER A 89 -2.94 -22.71 47.65
N GLU A 90 -1.81 -22.54 48.36
CA GLU A 90 -1.72 -21.74 49.58
C GLU A 90 -1.93 -20.24 49.30
N LEU A 91 -1.20 -19.72 48.30
CA LEU A 91 -1.24 -18.30 47.90
C LEU A 91 -2.53 -17.87 47.18
N ARG A 92 -3.39 -18.80 46.77
CA ARG A 92 -4.61 -18.58 45.95
C ARG A 92 -4.34 -17.83 44.65
N ILE A 93 -3.20 -18.13 44.01
CA ILE A 93 -2.80 -17.61 42.69
C ILE A 93 -2.68 -18.77 41.67
N SER A 94 -2.35 -18.46 40.43
CA SER A 94 -2.04 -19.50 39.43
C SER A 94 -0.65 -20.07 39.70
N PHE A 95 -0.47 -21.39 39.57
CA PHE A 95 0.86 -22.02 39.68
C PHE A 95 1.82 -21.47 38.61
N ILE A 96 1.32 -21.08 37.44
CA ILE A 96 2.10 -20.39 36.40
C ILE A 96 2.70 -19.07 36.93
N SER A 97 2.00 -18.35 37.81
CA SER A 97 2.51 -17.11 38.43
C SER A 97 3.52 -17.36 39.55
N VAL A 98 3.58 -18.57 40.13
CA VAL A 98 4.65 -19.00 41.04
C VAL A 98 5.85 -19.47 40.23
N LEU A 99 5.62 -20.32 39.23
CA LEU A 99 6.65 -20.95 38.41
C LEU A 99 7.38 -19.93 37.51
N ILE A 100 6.64 -18.92 37.02
CA ILE A 100 7.15 -17.86 36.13
C ILE A 100 6.73 -16.49 36.70
N PRO A 101 7.41 -15.96 37.75
CA PRO A 101 6.99 -14.75 38.46
C PRO A 101 6.93 -13.47 37.64
N SER A 102 7.52 -13.44 36.43
CA SER A 102 7.45 -12.27 35.55
C SER A 102 6.08 -12.09 34.87
N ILE A 103 5.19 -13.08 34.91
CA ILE A 103 3.88 -13.05 34.23
C ILE A 103 2.87 -12.14 34.94
N LYS A 104 2.22 -11.28 34.16
CA LYS A 104 1.22 -10.30 34.63
C LYS A 104 -0.20 -10.57 34.11
N ASN A 105 -0.36 -11.30 33.01
CA ASN A 105 -1.67 -11.57 32.41
C ASN A 105 -2.32 -12.83 32.99
N ARG A 106 -3.64 -12.76 33.21
CA ARG A 106 -4.50 -13.91 33.64
C ARG A 106 -5.38 -14.45 32.49
N ILE A 107 -5.29 -13.82 31.33
CA ILE A 107 -6.13 -14.02 30.15
C ILE A 107 -5.18 -14.05 28.95
N ASP A 108 -5.41 -14.96 28.01
CA ASP A 108 -4.69 -14.98 26.73
C ASP A 108 -5.13 -13.79 25.87
N PRO A 109 -4.22 -12.87 25.50
CA PRO A 109 -4.57 -11.71 24.66
C PRO A 109 -5.10 -12.07 23.26
N ILE A 110 -4.89 -13.30 22.77
CA ILE A 110 -5.28 -13.74 21.42
C ILE A 110 -6.78 -14.04 21.33
N THR A 111 -7.33 -14.71 22.35
CA THR A 111 -8.72 -15.21 22.38
C THR A 111 -9.56 -14.61 23.50
N PHE A 112 -8.96 -13.80 24.38
CA PHE A 112 -9.57 -13.24 25.59
C PHE A 112 -10.13 -14.30 26.57
N THR A 113 -9.67 -15.56 26.44
CA THR A 113 -10.02 -16.63 27.39
C THR A 113 -9.11 -16.57 28.61
N LYS A 114 -9.63 -16.97 29.79
CA LYS A 114 -8.78 -17.19 30.97
C LYS A 114 -7.75 -18.27 30.64
N LEU A 115 -6.49 -18.03 31.01
CA LEU A 115 -5.48 -19.09 31.00
C LEU A 115 -5.94 -20.18 31.98
N PRO A 116 -6.08 -21.46 31.57
CA PRO A 116 -6.35 -22.57 32.47
C PRO A 116 -5.52 -22.52 33.74
N SER A 117 -6.16 -22.68 34.90
CA SER A 117 -5.47 -22.77 36.20
C SER A 117 -4.66 -24.06 36.36
N ASN A 118 -4.83 -25.01 35.44
CA ASN A 118 -4.29 -26.36 35.43
C ASN A 118 -3.76 -26.74 34.04
N TYR A 119 -2.84 -25.95 33.48
CA TYR A 119 -2.11 -26.34 32.26
C TYR A 119 -1.26 -27.59 32.51
N THR A 120 -1.70 -28.74 32.01
CA THR A 120 -0.94 -30.00 32.05
C THR A 120 0.23 -30.03 31.07
N GLU A 121 0.31 -29.09 30.12
CA GLU A 121 1.37 -28.98 29.12
C GLU A 121 1.89 -27.54 29.04
N LEU A 122 2.93 -27.22 29.81
CA LEU A 122 3.58 -25.89 29.79
C LEU A 122 4.22 -25.57 28.43
N GLN A 123 4.50 -26.59 27.62
CA GLN A 123 5.06 -26.46 26.27
C GLN A 123 4.04 -25.86 25.29
N GLN A 124 2.74 -25.88 25.61
CA GLN A 124 1.69 -25.17 24.86
C GLN A 124 1.67 -23.66 25.12
N LEU A 125 2.55 -23.14 25.98
CA LEU A 125 2.66 -21.72 26.30
C LEU A 125 3.94 -21.13 25.72
N TYR A 126 3.91 -19.85 25.35
CA TYR A 126 5.13 -19.10 25.02
C TYR A 126 5.08 -17.69 25.61
N LEU A 127 6.26 -17.18 25.98
CA LEU A 127 6.42 -15.84 26.56
C LEU A 127 6.57 -14.78 25.45
N SER A 128 5.80 -13.71 25.56
CA SER A 128 5.84 -12.53 24.69
C SER A 128 7.17 -11.78 24.79
N HIS A 129 7.46 -10.96 23.78
CA HIS A 129 8.63 -10.07 23.74
C HIS A 129 8.82 -9.22 25.01
N ASP A 130 7.72 -8.83 25.68
CA ASP A 130 7.73 -8.02 26.92
C ASP A 130 8.25 -8.77 28.15
N ASN A 131 8.49 -10.09 28.03
CA ASN A 131 8.86 -11.01 29.10
C ASN A 131 7.84 -11.11 30.26
N SER A 132 6.63 -10.56 30.11
CA SER A 132 5.60 -10.50 31.15
C SER A 132 4.19 -10.89 30.71
N THR A 133 4.00 -11.17 29.43
CA THR A 133 2.75 -11.68 28.86
C THR A 133 2.97 -13.09 28.34
N ILE A 134 2.13 -14.04 28.74
CA ILE A 134 2.15 -15.43 28.25
C ILE A 134 0.95 -15.70 27.31
N HIS A 135 1.19 -16.48 26.26
CA HIS A 135 0.22 -16.80 25.22
C HIS A 135 0.11 -18.32 25.01
N SER A 136 -1.05 -18.80 24.56
CA SER A 136 -1.19 -20.19 24.13
C SER A 136 -0.83 -20.38 22.65
N LEU A 137 0.04 -21.36 22.38
CA LEU A 137 0.42 -21.78 21.04
C LEU A 137 -0.78 -22.32 20.25
N ASN A 138 -1.67 -23.08 20.90
CA ASN A 138 -2.90 -23.58 20.27
C ASN A 138 -3.84 -22.45 19.81
N ASN A 139 -3.95 -21.38 20.60
CA ASN A 139 -4.74 -20.20 20.22
C ASN A 139 -4.11 -19.46 19.02
N LEU A 140 -2.78 -19.34 18.99
CA LEU A 140 -2.04 -18.79 17.86
C LEU A 140 -2.22 -19.65 16.58
N VAL A 141 -2.17 -20.98 16.70
CA VAL A 141 -2.43 -21.93 15.59
C VAL A 141 -3.81 -21.72 15.01
N THR A 142 -4.87 -21.77 15.84
CA THR A 142 -6.26 -21.60 15.39
C THR A 142 -6.41 -20.29 14.62
N ARG A 143 -5.88 -19.20 15.16
CA ARG A 143 -5.91 -17.88 14.53
C ARG A 143 -5.14 -17.83 13.20
N PHE A 144 -4.02 -18.53 13.07
CA PHE A 144 -3.27 -18.62 11.82
C PHE A 144 -3.99 -19.47 10.76
N LYS A 145 -4.74 -20.52 11.16
CA LYS A 145 -5.60 -21.30 10.25
C LYS A 145 -6.76 -20.46 9.69
N GLU A 146 -7.26 -19.50 10.45
CA GLU A 146 -8.25 -18.50 10.00
C GLU A 146 -7.67 -17.43 9.05
N GLY A 147 -6.37 -17.48 8.72
CA GLY A 147 -5.66 -16.47 7.94
C GLY A 147 -5.30 -15.20 8.73
N ASN A 148 -5.53 -15.17 10.05
CA ASN A 148 -5.28 -14.01 10.90
C ASN A 148 -3.85 -14.03 11.46
N TYR A 149 -2.85 -13.72 10.64
CA TYR A 149 -1.43 -13.77 10.99
C TYR A 149 -0.95 -12.68 11.96
N SER A 150 -1.50 -12.63 13.18
CA SER A 150 -1.24 -11.60 14.19
C SER A 150 -1.27 -12.13 15.63
N THR A 151 -0.48 -11.48 16.49
CA THR A 151 -0.53 -11.60 17.95
C THR A 151 -0.82 -10.21 18.57
N TYR A 152 -0.87 -10.13 19.90
CA TYR A 152 -1.05 -8.90 20.67
C TYR A 152 0.12 -8.69 21.64
N GLY A 153 0.36 -7.45 22.07
CA GLY A 153 1.47 -7.11 22.98
C GLY A 153 1.13 -7.20 24.47
N ASP A 154 -0.12 -6.89 24.83
CA ASP A 154 -0.66 -6.79 26.19
C ASP A 154 -2.20 -6.80 26.06
N ILE A 155 -2.91 -7.29 27.08
CA ILE A 155 -4.38 -7.13 27.24
C ILE A 155 -4.81 -5.67 27.04
N ARG A 156 -3.99 -4.70 27.47
CA ARG A 156 -4.29 -3.25 27.34
C ARG A 156 -4.05 -2.69 25.93
N LYS A 157 -3.31 -3.39 25.07
CA LYS A 157 -2.90 -2.92 23.73
C LYS A 157 -3.61 -3.71 22.63
N VAL A 158 -4.84 -3.32 22.33
CA VAL A 158 -5.76 -3.96 21.36
C VAL A 158 -5.27 -3.91 19.88
N LYS A 159 -4.12 -3.27 19.58
CA LYS A 159 -3.58 -3.23 18.21
C LYS A 159 -2.89 -4.56 17.87
N PRO A 160 -3.35 -5.33 16.87
CA PRO A 160 -2.67 -6.53 16.42
C PRO A 160 -1.30 -6.19 15.82
N ARG A 161 -0.32 -7.06 16.03
CA ARG A 161 1.07 -6.93 15.57
C ARG A 161 1.61 -8.29 15.09
N ALA A 162 2.76 -8.25 14.41
CA ALA A 162 3.48 -9.47 14.07
C ALA A 162 4.12 -10.09 15.32
N LEU A 163 4.46 -11.39 15.24
CA LEU A 163 5.36 -12.03 16.20
C LEU A 163 6.74 -11.36 16.13
N SER A 164 7.44 -11.20 17.25
CA SER A 164 8.85 -10.79 17.21
C SER A 164 9.75 -12.00 16.90
N PRO A 165 11.00 -11.79 16.45
CA PRO A 165 12.00 -12.85 16.30
C PRO A 165 12.29 -13.56 17.63
N LEU A 166 12.15 -12.87 18.78
CA LEU A 166 12.27 -13.46 20.11
C LEU A 166 11.09 -14.36 20.49
N GLU A 167 9.88 -14.07 20.01
CA GLU A 167 8.74 -14.96 20.17
C GLU A 167 8.86 -16.17 19.23
N MET A 168 9.27 -15.93 17.98
CA MET A 168 9.52 -17.00 17.02
C MET A 168 10.66 -17.92 17.44
N SER A 169 11.75 -17.41 18.03
CA SER A 169 12.84 -18.21 18.58
C SER A 169 12.33 -19.12 19.72
N ARG A 170 11.61 -18.58 20.70
CA ARG A 170 10.98 -19.37 21.79
C ARG A 170 10.04 -20.45 21.28
N ILE A 171 9.21 -20.13 20.29
CA ILE A 171 8.29 -21.11 19.71
C ILE A 171 9.06 -22.20 18.95
N ARG A 172 10.11 -21.83 18.22
CA ARG A 172 10.95 -22.77 17.46
C ARG A 172 11.83 -23.68 18.33
N ALA A 173 12.25 -23.21 19.51
CA ALA A 173 13.06 -23.98 20.45
C ALA A 173 12.32 -25.16 21.11
N LYS A 174 10.99 -25.28 20.90
CA LYS A 174 10.18 -26.36 21.45
C LYS A 174 10.50 -27.69 20.77
N VAL A 175 11.10 -28.59 21.52
CA VAL A 175 11.56 -29.91 21.04
C VAL A 175 10.39 -30.86 20.76
N THR A 176 9.29 -30.70 21.49
CA THR A 176 8.04 -31.46 21.33
C THR A 176 6.91 -30.54 20.86
N GLY A 177 6.19 -30.94 19.83
CA GLY A 177 5.02 -30.24 19.32
C GLY A 177 3.92 -31.22 18.96
N LEU A 178 2.66 -30.86 19.23
CA LEU A 178 1.52 -31.62 18.72
C LEU A 178 1.47 -31.48 17.19
N PRO A 179 1.18 -32.56 16.45
CA PRO A 179 1.00 -32.49 15.01
C PRO A 179 -0.22 -31.61 14.68
N ILE A 180 -0.05 -30.71 13.72
CA ILE A 180 -1.09 -29.75 13.31
C ILE A 180 -1.73 -30.26 12.03
N VAL A 181 -3.05 -30.45 12.04
CA VAL A 181 -3.82 -30.74 10.82
C VAL A 181 -4.51 -29.46 10.31
N CYS A 182 -4.27 -29.10 9.05
CA CYS A 182 -4.94 -27.99 8.35
C CYS A 182 -5.13 -28.37 6.88
N ASP A 183 -6.30 -28.12 6.29
CA ASP A 183 -6.58 -28.33 4.86
C ASP A 183 -6.18 -29.73 4.33
N SER A 184 -6.37 -30.77 5.15
CA SER A 184 -5.95 -32.17 4.89
C SER A 184 -4.42 -32.42 4.85
N GLN A 185 -3.58 -31.41 5.14
CA GLN A 185 -2.15 -31.57 5.39
C GLN A 185 -1.88 -31.74 6.89
N CYS A 186 -0.87 -32.56 7.22
CA CYS A 186 -0.40 -32.79 8.58
C CYS A 186 1.03 -32.30 8.72
N TYR A 187 1.25 -31.33 9.61
CA TYR A 187 2.55 -30.75 9.91
C TYR A 187 3.09 -31.36 11.21
N THR A 188 4.40 -31.62 11.28
CA THR A 188 5.04 -32.32 12.40
C THR A 188 4.98 -31.53 13.71
N ASN A 189 4.98 -30.20 13.61
CA ASN A 189 4.88 -29.26 14.74
C ASN A 189 4.48 -27.86 14.24
N PHE A 190 4.39 -26.90 15.16
CA PHE A 190 4.12 -25.49 14.82
C PHE A 190 5.09 -24.89 13.80
N TRP A 191 6.39 -25.18 13.90
CA TRP A 191 7.39 -24.55 13.05
C TRP A 191 7.29 -25.02 11.60
N SER A 192 7.05 -26.31 11.37
CA SER A 192 6.76 -26.84 10.02
C SER A 192 5.47 -26.25 9.45
N PHE A 193 4.39 -26.13 10.24
CA PHE A 193 3.17 -25.44 9.80
C PHE A 193 3.45 -23.99 9.37
N VAL A 194 4.21 -23.23 10.15
CA VAL A 194 4.54 -21.84 9.77
C VAL A 194 5.44 -21.77 8.54
N THR A 195 6.45 -22.63 8.45
CA THR A 195 7.43 -22.63 7.35
C THR A 195 6.79 -23.07 6.02
N ASP A 196 5.96 -24.11 6.03
CA ASP A 196 5.42 -24.74 4.83
C ASP A 196 4.11 -24.08 4.35
N ARG A 197 3.32 -23.47 5.27
CA ARG A 197 2.02 -22.87 4.95
C ARG A 197 2.01 -21.35 5.07
N VAL A 198 2.62 -20.77 6.12
CA VAL A 198 2.39 -19.37 6.51
C VAL A 198 3.40 -18.41 5.85
N PHE A 199 4.70 -18.69 5.92
CA PHE A 199 5.72 -17.86 5.27
C PHE A 199 5.54 -17.70 3.74
N PRO A 200 5.16 -18.74 2.95
CA PRO A 200 4.83 -18.58 1.53
C PRO A 200 3.67 -17.60 1.25
N LEU A 201 2.71 -17.49 2.18
CA LEU A 201 1.58 -16.56 2.06
C LEU A 201 2.01 -15.15 2.43
N TRP A 202 2.81 -14.99 3.48
CA TRP A 202 3.42 -13.69 3.85
C TRP A 202 4.27 -13.11 2.73
N GLN A 203 5.06 -13.93 2.03
CA GLN A 203 5.86 -13.50 0.88
C GLN A 203 5.01 -12.85 -0.23
N LYS A 204 3.76 -13.31 -0.40
CA LYS A 204 2.81 -12.80 -1.41
C LYS A 204 2.01 -11.58 -0.94
N GLU A 205 1.90 -11.36 0.37
CA GLU A 205 1.01 -10.36 0.96
C GLU A 205 1.75 -9.20 1.66
N GLY A 206 2.22 -8.23 0.89
CA GLY A 206 2.63 -6.94 1.45
C GLY A 206 3.63 -6.18 0.59
N GLU A 207 4.18 -5.14 1.20
CA GLU A 207 5.32 -4.37 0.70
C GLU A 207 6.41 -4.41 1.77
N LEU A 208 7.66 -4.17 1.39
CA LEU A 208 8.77 -4.13 2.35
C LEU A 208 8.63 -2.91 3.28
N PRO A 209 8.81 -3.08 4.61
CA PRO A 209 8.86 -1.93 5.52
C PRO A 209 10.13 -1.14 5.26
N SER A 210 10.08 0.19 5.45
CA SER A 210 11.26 1.06 5.29
C SER A 210 12.42 0.67 6.21
N MET A 211 12.16 -0.08 7.27
CA MET A 211 13.14 -0.56 8.23
C MET A 211 14.15 -1.59 7.67
N VAL A 212 13.97 -2.07 6.43
CA VAL A 212 14.95 -2.93 5.73
C VAL A 212 16.36 -2.31 5.70
N SER A 213 16.48 -0.98 5.58
CA SER A 213 17.77 -0.30 5.65
C SER A 213 18.50 -0.61 6.96
N SER A 214 17.85 -0.43 8.11
CA SER A 214 18.44 -0.73 9.42
C SER A 214 18.75 -2.21 9.69
N LEU A 215 18.27 -3.15 8.86
CA LEU A 215 18.74 -4.54 8.93
C LEU A 215 20.23 -4.64 8.54
N SER A 216 20.75 -3.71 7.71
CA SER A 216 22.20 -3.63 7.47
C SER A 216 22.97 -3.31 8.73
N ASP A 217 22.41 -2.52 9.66
CA ASP A 217 23.08 -2.16 10.92
C ASP A 217 23.24 -3.41 11.82
N VAL A 218 22.21 -4.27 11.88
CA VAL A 218 22.26 -5.55 12.61
C VAL A 218 23.26 -6.53 11.97
N VAL A 219 23.30 -6.60 10.64
CA VAL A 219 24.26 -7.44 9.90
C VAL A 219 25.69 -6.89 10.04
N GLN A 220 25.88 -5.57 10.07
CA GLN A 220 27.18 -4.95 10.35
C GLN A 220 27.64 -5.29 11.78
N SER A 221 26.76 -5.18 12.78
CA SER A 221 27.03 -5.54 14.18
C SER A 221 27.50 -7.00 14.33
N TYR A 222 26.97 -7.93 13.53
CA TYR A 222 27.47 -9.32 13.49
C TYR A 222 28.96 -9.43 13.12
N TYR A 223 29.44 -8.60 12.19
CA TYR A 223 30.84 -8.63 11.73
C TYR A 223 31.78 -7.72 12.52
N GLU A 224 31.27 -6.74 13.27
CA GLU A 224 32.05 -5.84 14.11
C GLU A 224 32.34 -6.39 15.51
N ASN A 225 31.48 -7.28 16.03
CA ASN A 225 31.64 -7.89 17.35
C ASN A 225 32.46 -9.19 17.28
N ASP A 226 33.35 -9.43 18.26
CA ASP A 226 34.04 -10.71 18.39
C ASP A 226 33.08 -11.77 18.98
N LEU A 227 32.45 -12.54 18.10
CA LEU A 227 31.50 -13.59 18.43
C LEU A 227 32.11 -14.79 19.18
N ASN A 228 33.44 -14.86 19.32
CA ASN A 228 34.08 -15.83 20.21
C ASN A 228 33.94 -15.44 21.70
N THR A 229 33.56 -14.19 21.97
CA THR A 229 33.34 -13.68 23.33
C THR A 229 31.86 -13.62 23.68
N SER A 230 31.54 -13.84 24.96
CA SER A 230 30.17 -13.71 25.47
C SER A 230 29.62 -12.28 25.33
N ASP A 231 30.47 -11.26 25.48
CA ASP A 231 30.10 -9.85 25.28
C ASP A 231 29.76 -9.55 23.81
N GLY A 232 30.56 -10.03 22.85
CA GLY A 232 30.26 -9.87 21.41
C GLY A 232 28.95 -10.54 21.00
N VAL A 233 28.69 -11.76 21.47
CA VAL A 233 27.40 -12.46 21.26
C VAL A 233 26.24 -11.69 21.90
N TYR A 234 26.43 -11.16 23.11
CA TYR A 234 25.41 -10.37 23.81
C TYR A 234 25.07 -9.07 23.07
N ARG A 235 26.08 -8.33 22.59
CA ARG A 235 25.90 -7.07 21.82
C ARG A 235 25.12 -7.31 20.53
N PHE A 236 25.55 -8.27 19.71
CA PHE A 236 24.84 -8.62 18.47
C PHE A 236 23.37 -9.01 18.72
N ARG A 237 23.10 -9.86 19.73
CA ARG A 237 21.73 -10.25 20.09
C ARG A 237 20.91 -9.07 20.62
N LYS A 238 21.51 -8.16 21.38
CA LYS A 238 20.86 -6.93 21.87
C LYS A 238 20.47 -6.00 20.72
N ASP A 239 21.34 -5.83 19.71
CA ASP A 239 21.06 -5.00 18.54
C ASP A 239 19.91 -5.59 17.70
N LEU A 240 19.92 -6.92 17.50
CA LEU A 240 18.84 -7.65 16.84
C LEU A 240 17.50 -7.53 17.59
N ILE A 241 17.50 -7.64 18.93
CA ILE A 241 16.30 -7.44 19.75
C ILE A 241 15.79 -6.00 19.60
N THR A 242 16.67 -5.00 19.73
CA THR A 242 16.33 -3.57 19.62
C THR A 242 15.74 -3.25 18.24
N TRP A 243 16.33 -3.78 17.17
CA TRP A 243 15.78 -3.68 15.81
C TRP A 243 14.39 -4.32 15.72
N SER A 244 14.19 -5.48 16.36
CA SER A 244 12.90 -6.17 16.34
C SER A 244 11.78 -5.48 17.14
N GLU A 245 12.11 -4.78 18.21
CA GLU A 245 11.16 -3.99 18.99
C GLU A 245 10.60 -2.82 18.18
N ASN A 246 11.47 -2.19 17.37
CA ASN A 246 11.07 -1.12 16.45
C ASN A 246 10.12 -1.62 15.34
N LEU A 247 10.25 -2.87 14.88
CA LEU A 247 9.30 -3.47 13.92
C LEU A 247 7.87 -3.55 14.47
N LEU A 248 7.67 -3.59 15.80
CA LEU A 248 6.33 -3.67 16.41
C LEU A 248 5.49 -2.40 16.16
N CYS A 249 6.13 -1.30 15.76
CA CYS A 249 5.46 -0.05 15.36
C CYS A 249 4.92 -0.08 13.92
N TYR A 250 5.44 -0.97 13.06
CA TYR A 250 5.12 -1.02 11.63
C TYR A 250 3.79 -1.75 11.32
N PRO A 251 3.20 -1.55 10.13
CA PRO A 251 1.99 -2.26 9.72
C PRO A 251 2.21 -3.78 9.60
N LEU A 252 1.26 -4.55 10.14
CA LEU A 252 1.30 -6.01 10.25
C LEU A 252 1.75 -6.72 8.97
N LYS A 253 1.14 -6.35 7.83
CA LYS A 253 1.41 -7.00 6.54
C LYS A 253 2.84 -6.80 6.06
N GLU A 254 3.45 -5.64 6.32
CA GLU A 254 4.82 -5.35 5.91
C GLU A 254 5.83 -6.16 6.73
N VAL A 255 5.61 -6.26 8.05
CA VAL A 255 6.46 -7.03 8.95
C VAL A 255 6.36 -8.52 8.65
N ASN A 256 5.14 -9.02 8.41
CA ASN A 256 4.92 -10.39 7.95
C ASN A 256 5.60 -10.63 6.59
N HIS A 257 5.42 -9.73 5.61
CA HIS A 257 6.07 -9.83 4.30
C HIS A 257 7.60 -9.91 4.41
N LEU A 258 8.22 -9.04 5.21
CA LEU A 258 9.66 -9.09 5.51
C LEU A 258 10.09 -10.46 6.05
N TYR A 259 9.36 -11.01 7.02
CA TYR A 259 9.61 -12.32 7.59
C TYR A 259 9.44 -13.49 6.60
N GLY A 260 8.51 -13.37 5.66
CA GLY A 260 8.27 -14.32 4.58
C GLY A 260 9.26 -14.25 3.41
N ILE A 261 10.30 -13.40 3.46
CA ILE A 261 11.30 -13.36 2.38
C ILE A 261 12.20 -14.59 2.44
N SER A 262 12.18 -15.38 1.37
CA SER A 262 13.14 -16.46 1.17
C SER A 262 14.51 -15.91 0.76
N ILE A 263 15.54 -16.30 1.52
CA ILE A 263 16.95 -15.92 1.36
C ILE A 263 17.71 -17.16 0.88
N THR A 264 18.33 -17.07 -0.30
CA THR A 264 19.16 -18.14 -0.87
C THR A 264 20.52 -18.18 -0.17
N ILE A 265 20.80 -19.25 0.57
CA ILE A 265 22.07 -19.46 1.28
C ILE A 265 23.05 -20.22 0.38
N SER A 266 22.56 -21.18 -0.41
CA SER A 266 23.32 -21.88 -1.43
C SER A 266 22.43 -22.18 -2.64
N PRO A 267 22.97 -22.61 -3.80
CA PRO A 267 22.17 -22.94 -4.99
C PRO A 267 21.06 -23.98 -4.77
N PHE A 268 21.15 -24.75 -3.67
CA PHE A 268 20.21 -25.82 -3.31
C PHE A 268 19.54 -25.60 -1.94
N SER A 269 19.76 -24.45 -1.30
CA SER A 269 19.25 -24.15 0.04
C SER A 269 18.80 -22.71 0.17
N SER A 270 17.51 -22.52 0.46
CA SER A 270 16.89 -21.23 0.76
C SER A 270 16.15 -21.33 2.09
N ARG A 271 16.19 -20.27 2.89
CA ARG A 271 15.51 -20.20 4.20
C ARG A 271 14.79 -18.87 4.34
N TYR A 272 13.68 -18.85 5.06
CA TYR A 272 12.96 -17.60 5.29
C TYR A 272 13.72 -16.71 6.28
N LEU A 273 13.66 -15.39 6.08
CA LEU A 273 14.36 -14.41 6.91
C LEU A 273 13.98 -14.58 8.39
N ALA A 274 12.70 -14.86 8.69
CA ALA A 274 12.25 -15.18 10.04
C ALA A 274 12.99 -16.36 10.70
N GLU A 275 13.35 -17.39 9.93
CA GLU A 275 14.13 -18.52 10.45
C GLU A 275 15.54 -18.08 10.83
N ILE A 276 16.21 -17.32 9.97
CA ILE A 276 17.60 -16.87 10.18
C ILE A 276 17.67 -15.94 11.40
N LEU A 277 16.72 -14.99 11.51
CA LEU A 277 16.59 -14.10 12.66
C LEU A 277 16.27 -14.86 13.95
N SER A 278 15.49 -15.94 13.88
CA SER A 278 15.23 -16.80 15.04
C SER A 278 16.48 -17.58 15.46
N ASP A 279 17.26 -18.13 14.50
CA ASP A 279 18.50 -18.84 14.79
C ASP A 279 19.56 -17.94 15.41
N ALA A 280 19.64 -16.66 15.02
CA ALA A 280 20.55 -15.68 15.61
C ALA A 280 20.33 -15.47 17.12
N LEU A 281 19.11 -15.71 17.61
CA LEU A 281 18.75 -15.64 19.02
C LEU A 281 18.89 -17.00 19.75
N LEU A 282 18.71 -18.13 19.05
CA LEU A 282 18.83 -19.47 19.64
C LEU A 282 20.27 -20.00 19.62
N VAL A 283 20.81 -20.15 18.42
CA VAL A 283 22.06 -20.86 18.12
C VAL A 283 23.24 -19.95 18.42
N ASN A 284 24.42 -20.53 18.68
CA ASN A 284 25.67 -19.77 18.72
C ASN A 284 25.81 -18.98 17.39
N PRO A 285 25.92 -17.64 17.40
CA PRO A 285 25.98 -16.82 16.19
C PRO A 285 27.06 -17.27 15.18
N ILE A 286 28.19 -17.81 15.64
CA ILE A 286 29.27 -18.33 14.77
C ILE A 286 28.73 -19.33 13.74
N LEU A 287 27.75 -20.16 14.12
CA LEU A 287 27.21 -21.23 13.28
C LEU A 287 26.26 -20.73 12.17
N ILE A 288 25.82 -19.47 12.20
CA ILE A 288 24.91 -18.88 11.21
C ILE A 288 25.60 -17.94 10.21
N GLY A 289 26.94 -17.89 10.20
CA GLY A 289 27.71 -16.95 9.37
C GLY A 289 27.35 -16.95 7.89
N GLU A 290 27.14 -18.11 7.26
CA GLU A 290 26.69 -18.19 5.86
C GLU A 290 25.24 -17.69 5.67
N SER A 291 24.38 -17.81 6.69
CA SER A 291 23.02 -17.25 6.64
C SER A 291 23.03 -15.72 6.77
N ILE A 292 23.88 -15.16 7.63
CA ILE A 292 24.07 -13.70 7.77
C ILE A 292 24.70 -13.12 6.49
N LYS A 293 25.70 -13.80 5.92
CA LYS A 293 26.27 -13.48 4.60
C LYS A 293 25.21 -13.50 3.50
N ALA A 294 24.31 -14.47 3.48
CA ALA A 294 23.20 -14.51 2.54
C ALA A 294 22.23 -13.31 2.67
N ILE A 295 21.97 -12.84 3.90
CA ILE A 295 21.22 -11.58 4.13
C ILE A 295 22.02 -10.38 3.58
N ALA A 296 23.32 -10.31 3.81
CA ALA A 296 24.17 -9.23 3.28
C ALA A 296 24.20 -9.19 1.74
N ILE A 297 24.21 -10.35 1.08
CA ILE A 297 24.06 -10.50 -0.37
C ILE A 297 22.69 -10.01 -0.83
N TRP A 298 21.61 -10.45 -0.16
CA TRP A 298 20.25 -10.07 -0.50
C TRP A 298 20.03 -8.55 -0.38
N LEU A 299 20.52 -7.92 0.71
CA LEU A 299 20.51 -6.48 0.90
C LEU A 299 21.21 -5.74 -0.24
N ALA A 300 22.45 -6.12 -0.57
CA ALA A 300 23.25 -5.49 -1.62
C ALA A 300 22.65 -5.66 -3.03
N LEU A 301 22.00 -6.79 -3.32
CA LEU A 301 21.29 -6.99 -4.58
C LEU A 301 20.01 -6.16 -4.65
N ARG A 302 19.27 -6.04 -3.54
CA ARG A 302 18.01 -5.29 -3.42
C ARG A 302 18.24 -3.78 -3.54
N ASP A 303 19.14 -3.23 -2.73
CA ASP A 303 19.60 -1.85 -2.76
C ASP A 303 21.13 -1.82 -2.62
N PRO A 304 21.87 -1.54 -3.72
CA PRO A 304 23.33 -1.54 -3.71
C PRO A 304 23.98 -0.46 -2.85
N SER A 305 23.23 0.46 -2.24
CA SER A 305 23.77 1.36 -1.22
C SER A 305 23.95 0.67 0.15
N LEU A 306 23.22 -0.43 0.41
CA LEU A 306 23.24 -1.19 1.67
C LEU A 306 24.41 -2.21 1.73
N ILE A 307 25.63 -1.74 1.43
CA ILE A 307 26.85 -2.54 1.49
C ILE A 307 27.38 -2.61 2.93
N ILE A 308 27.55 -3.84 3.42
CA ILE A 308 28.14 -4.13 4.73
C ILE A 308 29.66 -3.94 4.63
N ARG A 309 30.23 -3.10 5.49
CA ARG A 309 31.64 -2.70 5.44
C ARG A 309 32.49 -3.65 6.28
N THR A 310 32.78 -4.82 5.71
CA THR A 310 33.67 -5.82 6.33
C THR A 310 34.56 -6.51 5.29
N PRO A 311 35.85 -6.77 5.58
CA PRO A 311 36.72 -7.57 4.71
C PRO A 311 36.15 -8.97 4.41
N ALA A 312 35.39 -9.54 5.34
CA ALA A 312 34.81 -10.90 5.22
C ALA A 312 33.85 -11.06 4.03
N LEU A 313 33.26 -9.96 3.53
CA LEU A 313 32.33 -9.96 2.39
C LEU A 313 32.95 -9.42 1.11
N GLN A 314 34.21 -8.95 1.14
CA GLN A 314 34.84 -8.26 0.03
C GLN A 314 34.91 -9.14 -1.24
N ALA A 315 35.32 -10.40 -1.11
CA ALA A 315 35.38 -11.34 -2.23
C ALA A 315 34.00 -11.58 -2.87
N THR A 316 32.97 -11.77 -2.04
CA THR A 316 31.58 -11.93 -2.49
C THR A 316 31.06 -10.67 -3.20
N TYR A 317 31.43 -9.47 -2.74
CA TYR A 317 31.06 -8.23 -3.43
C TYR A 317 31.82 -8.03 -4.75
N PHE A 318 33.05 -8.52 -4.88
CA PHE A 318 33.75 -8.62 -6.17
C PHE A 318 33.04 -9.56 -7.16
N GLU A 319 32.64 -10.75 -6.72
CA GLU A 319 31.88 -11.71 -7.55
C GLU A 319 30.54 -11.13 -8.01
N LEU A 320 29.81 -10.45 -7.11
CA LEU A 320 28.53 -9.79 -7.38
C LEU A 320 28.65 -8.46 -8.12
N ARG A 321 29.87 -7.92 -8.31
CA ARG A 321 30.15 -6.65 -8.97
C ARG A 321 29.43 -5.43 -8.36
N VAL A 322 29.31 -5.42 -7.03
CA VAL A 322 28.70 -4.34 -6.24
C VAL A 322 29.65 -3.88 -5.14
N GLY A 323 29.43 -2.71 -4.55
CA GLY A 323 30.29 -2.21 -3.48
C GLY A 323 31.76 -2.13 -3.92
N PRO A 324 32.72 -2.73 -3.19
CA PRO A 324 34.13 -2.81 -3.61
C PRO A 324 34.35 -3.46 -4.99
N GLY A 325 33.41 -4.28 -5.46
CA GLY A 325 33.45 -4.93 -6.77
C GLY A 325 32.97 -4.08 -7.95
N PHE A 326 32.48 -2.87 -7.72
CA PHE A 326 31.95 -1.99 -8.77
C PHE A 326 33.07 -1.15 -9.41
N GLY A 327 33.59 -1.61 -10.55
CA GLY A 327 34.66 -0.95 -11.30
C GLY A 327 34.15 -0.12 -12.48
N ALA A 328 35.07 0.36 -13.33
CA ALA A 328 34.68 1.16 -14.50
C ALA A 328 33.93 0.38 -15.59
N ARG A 329 34.03 -0.95 -15.66
CA ARG A 329 33.24 -1.76 -16.60
C ARG A 329 31.76 -1.73 -16.21
N GLU A 330 31.50 -1.93 -14.92
CA GLU A 330 30.17 -1.88 -14.31
C GLU A 330 29.60 -0.45 -14.35
N PHE A 331 30.45 0.57 -14.17
CA PHE A 331 30.09 1.98 -14.38
C PHE A 331 29.66 2.25 -15.83
N LEU A 332 30.41 1.75 -16.82
CA LEU A 332 30.09 1.89 -18.23
C LEU A 332 28.78 1.15 -18.59
N GLU A 333 28.55 -0.04 -18.05
CA GLU A 333 27.28 -0.77 -18.17
C GLU A 333 26.12 0.02 -17.53
N GLY A 334 26.34 0.56 -16.33
CA GLY A 334 25.39 1.45 -15.65
C GLY A 334 25.00 2.67 -16.50
N ILE A 335 25.98 3.36 -17.10
CA ILE A 335 25.74 4.48 -18.02
C ILE A 335 24.93 4.00 -19.26
N LYS A 336 25.27 2.85 -19.85
CA LYS A 336 24.51 2.27 -20.98
C LYS A 336 23.03 2.04 -20.63
N THR A 337 22.70 1.64 -19.40
CA THR A 337 21.29 1.46 -18.99
C THR A 337 20.47 2.76 -18.98
N LEU A 338 21.12 3.94 -18.97
CA LEU A 338 20.41 5.22 -18.98
C LEU A 338 19.78 5.54 -20.34
N PHE A 339 20.33 5.01 -21.44
CA PHE A 339 19.87 5.23 -22.83
C PHE A 339 18.53 4.56 -23.16
N GLY A 340 18.12 3.55 -22.39
CA GLY A 340 16.84 2.86 -22.57
C GLY A 340 15.61 3.63 -22.06
N ASN A 341 15.82 4.80 -21.46
CA ASN A 341 14.74 5.65 -20.96
C ASN A 341 14.31 6.65 -22.04
N ASP A 342 13.04 7.06 -22.03
CA ASP A 342 12.38 7.92 -23.05
C ASP A 342 12.96 9.36 -23.22
N ASP A 343 14.16 9.64 -22.70
CA ASP A 343 14.73 10.99 -22.53
C ASP A 343 16.01 11.20 -23.37
N LYS A 344 15.84 11.35 -24.70
CA LYS A 344 16.94 11.56 -25.67
C LYS A 344 17.77 12.84 -25.43
N ARG A 345 17.35 13.72 -24.52
CA ARG A 345 18.01 15.03 -24.29
C ARG A 345 19.44 14.91 -23.75
N PHE A 346 19.79 13.76 -23.16
CA PHE A 346 21.12 13.50 -22.57
C PHE A 346 21.97 12.53 -23.41
N GLU A 347 21.47 12.10 -24.57
CA GLU A 347 22.10 11.06 -25.40
C GLU A 347 23.52 11.47 -25.83
N ARG A 348 23.75 12.76 -26.11
CA ARG A 348 25.05 13.30 -26.50
C ARG A 348 26.05 13.31 -25.35
N GLU A 349 25.66 13.84 -24.19
CA GLU A 349 26.50 13.96 -23.00
C GLU A 349 26.85 12.59 -22.44
N LEU A 350 25.87 11.67 -22.40
CA LEU A 350 26.08 10.28 -21.99
C LEU A 350 26.98 9.54 -23.00
N THR A 351 26.84 9.78 -24.30
CA THR A 351 27.73 9.16 -25.31
C THR A 351 29.17 9.66 -25.16
N ALA A 352 29.38 10.96 -24.96
CA ALA A 352 30.71 11.53 -24.72
C ALA A 352 31.34 10.98 -23.43
N LEU A 353 30.54 10.79 -22.37
CA LEU A 353 30.99 10.14 -21.14
C LEU A 353 31.35 8.66 -21.37
N MET A 354 30.51 7.91 -22.10
CA MET A 354 30.78 6.51 -22.44
C MET A 354 32.07 6.35 -23.23
N VAL A 355 32.32 7.19 -24.25
CA VAL A 355 33.55 7.14 -25.05
C VAL A 355 34.77 7.40 -24.17
N SER A 356 34.74 8.46 -23.35
CA SER A 356 35.81 8.78 -22.38
C SER A 356 36.12 7.62 -21.44
N VAL A 357 35.09 6.97 -20.87
CA VAL A 357 35.26 5.82 -19.98
C VAL A 357 35.76 4.58 -20.75
N GLN A 358 35.26 4.34 -21.97
CA GLN A 358 35.63 3.20 -22.81
C GLN A 358 37.09 3.28 -23.30
N GLU A 359 37.57 4.47 -23.68
CA GLU A 359 38.97 4.72 -24.06
C GLU A 359 39.91 4.47 -22.86
N LYS A 360 39.56 5.00 -21.67
CA LYS A 360 40.34 4.77 -20.45
C LYS A 360 40.43 3.28 -20.10
N ILE A 361 39.32 2.54 -20.14
CA ILE A 361 39.29 1.08 -19.92
C ILE A 361 40.17 0.31 -20.92
N GLN A 362 40.31 0.79 -22.16
CA GLN A 362 41.20 0.16 -23.15
C GLN A 362 42.68 0.50 -22.95
N SER A 363 42.97 1.63 -22.30
CA SER A 363 44.33 2.13 -22.10
C SER A 363 45.05 1.62 -20.84
N THR A 364 44.36 0.91 -19.95
CA THR A 364 44.87 0.50 -18.63
C THR A 364 44.59 -0.97 -18.38
N GLU A 365 45.63 -1.78 -18.13
CA GLU A 365 45.51 -3.24 -17.97
C GLU A 365 45.11 -3.68 -16.54
N GLU A 366 45.26 -2.82 -15.54
CA GLU A 366 44.93 -3.12 -14.13
C GLU A 366 43.59 -2.53 -13.66
N GLN A 367 43.15 -2.91 -12.45
CA GLN A 367 41.83 -2.60 -11.86
C GLN A 367 41.52 -1.09 -11.84
N PHE A 368 40.83 -0.61 -12.89
CA PHE A 368 40.55 0.80 -13.08
C PHE A 368 39.50 1.32 -12.08
N VAL A 369 39.95 2.20 -11.18
CA VAL A 369 39.14 3.03 -10.28
C VAL A 369 38.45 4.12 -11.10
N ILE A 370 37.15 4.38 -10.86
CA ILE A 370 36.40 5.39 -11.62
C ILE A 370 37.06 6.77 -11.47
N ASP A 371 37.37 7.41 -12.61
CA ASP A 371 38.03 8.70 -12.65
C ASP A 371 37.12 9.80 -12.06
N PRO A 372 37.60 10.62 -11.09
CA PRO A 372 36.84 11.71 -10.51
C PRO A 372 36.28 12.72 -11.52
N SER A 373 36.93 12.91 -12.67
CA SER A 373 36.47 13.79 -13.76
C SER A 373 35.23 13.22 -14.47
N ASP A 374 35.14 11.90 -14.66
CA ASP A 374 33.98 11.24 -15.25
C ASP A 374 32.82 11.19 -14.25
N LEU A 375 33.10 11.03 -12.96
CA LEU A 375 32.10 11.17 -11.90
C LEU A 375 31.53 12.60 -11.81
N GLN A 376 32.37 13.64 -11.96
CA GLN A 376 31.90 15.04 -12.03
C GLN A 376 31.06 15.33 -13.28
N ARG A 377 31.44 14.78 -14.44
CA ARG A 377 30.60 14.84 -15.65
C ARG A 377 29.23 14.19 -15.42
N LEU A 378 29.20 13.01 -14.80
CA LEU A 378 27.94 12.36 -14.46
C LEU A 378 27.12 13.20 -13.47
N LYS A 379 27.74 13.81 -12.45
CA LYS A 379 27.08 14.73 -11.52
C LYS A 379 26.43 15.92 -12.21
N ILE A 380 27.07 16.48 -13.25
CA ILE A 380 26.50 17.55 -14.07
C ILE A 380 25.25 17.04 -14.82
N ILE A 381 25.32 15.85 -15.43
CA ILE A 381 24.18 15.25 -16.15
C ILE A 381 22.99 15.00 -15.18
N TYR A 382 23.24 14.48 -13.98
CA TYR A 382 22.21 14.30 -12.95
C TYR A 382 21.60 15.64 -12.51
N GLY A 383 22.41 16.70 -12.36
CA GLY A 383 21.94 18.05 -12.06
C GLY A 383 21.05 18.63 -13.17
N GLN A 384 21.46 18.49 -14.43
CA GLN A 384 20.66 18.91 -15.59
C GLN A 384 19.34 18.14 -15.67
N ARG A 385 19.38 16.81 -15.46
CA ARG A 385 18.16 15.98 -15.39
C ARG A 385 17.24 16.46 -14.27
N TRP A 386 17.78 16.71 -13.09
CA TRP A 386 16.99 17.12 -11.92
C TRP A 386 16.24 18.42 -12.18
N GLU A 387 16.88 19.45 -12.73
CA GLU A 387 16.21 20.72 -13.06
C GLU A 387 15.06 20.57 -14.08
N ILE A 388 15.09 19.52 -14.92
CA ILE A 388 13.99 19.20 -15.85
C ILE A 388 12.84 18.45 -15.18
N ILE A 389 13.13 17.49 -14.29
CA ILE A 389 12.09 16.60 -13.71
C ILE A 389 11.52 17.10 -12.37
N ARG A 390 12.21 18.01 -11.68
CA ARG A 390 11.83 18.52 -10.35
C ARG A 390 10.40 19.06 -10.34
N GLY A 391 9.57 18.52 -9.45
CA GLY A 391 8.17 18.87 -9.29
C GLY A 391 7.22 18.29 -10.35
N GLY A 392 7.74 17.70 -11.43
CA GLY A 392 6.95 17.03 -12.47
C GLY A 392 6.61 15.58 -12.14
N VAL A 393 5.98 14.86 -13.07
CA VAL A 393 5.59 13.45 -12.89
C VAL A 393 6.82 12.53 -12.70
N LEU A 394 7.92 12.86 -13.39
CA LEU A 394 9.21 12.15 -13.28
C LEU A 394 10.07 12.61 -12.10
N ASP A 395 9.54 13.39 -11.15
CA ASP A 395 10.25 13.70 -9.91
C ASP A 395 10.56 12.39 -9.14
N TYR A 396 11.78 12.26 -8.61
CA TYR A 396 12.22 11.08 -7.88
C TYR A 396 11.38 10.78 -6.63
N THR A 397 10.72 11.78 -6.02
CA THR A 397 9.76 11.52 -4.91
C THR A 397 8.40 11.02 -5.39
N GLN A 398 8.05 11.22 -6.67
CA GLN A 398 6.75 10.84 -7.25
C GLN A 398 6.78 9.55 -8.05
N THR A 399 7.89 9.24 -8.73
CA THR A 399 8.05 8.03 -9.55
C THR A 399 9.45 7.45 -9.37
N GLN A 400 9.56 6.27 -8.76
CA GLN A 400 10.83 5.55 -8.57
C GLN A 400 11.06 4.42 -9.58
N THR A 401 10.01 4.01 -10.31
CA THR A 401 10.04 2.94 -11.31
C THR A 401 10.21 3.51 -12.73
N GLY A 402 10.28 2.62 -13.74
CA GLY A 402 10.35 3.01 -15.15
C GLY A 402 11.55 3.92 -15.44
N SER A 403 11.30 5.09 -16.04
CA SER A 403 12.35 5.99 -16.53
C SER A 403 13.31 6.52 -15.45
N ASN A 404 12.99 6.34 -14.16
CA ASN A 404 13.85 6.72 -13.03
C ASN A 404 14.62 5.55 -12.39
N SER A 405 14.24 4.29 -12.62
CA SER A 405 14.84 3.15 -11.90
C SER A 405 16.34 3.02 -12.16
N ASN A 406 16.77 3.23 -13.41
CA ASN A 406 18.17 3.07 -13.79
C ASN A 406 19.05 4.20 -13.25
N TRP A 407 18.50 5.41 -13.13
CA TRP A 407 19.16 6.57 -12.50
C TRP A 407 19.32 6.35 -10.98
N ILE A 408 18.27 5.88 -10.31
CA ILE A 408 18.31 5.51 -8.90
C ILE A 408 19.33 4.39 -8.67
N ARG A 409 19.30 3.33 -9.49
CA ARG A 409 20.18 2.16 -9.38
C ARG A 409 21.65 2.51 -9.56
N LEU A 410 22.00 3.35 -10.54
CA LEU A 410 23.39 3.79 -10.73
C LEU A 410 23.89 4.65 -9.57
N ALA A 411 23.04 5.54 -9.03
CA ALA A 411 23.39 6.32 -7.84
C ALA A 411 23.59 5.44 -6.59
N GLN A 412 22.76 4.41 -6.39
CA GLN A 412 22.92 3.41 -5.33
C GLN A 412 24.24 2.63 -5.48
N LEU A 413 24.56 2.15 -6.69
CA LEU A 413 25.81 1.42 -6.98
C LEU A 413 27.05 2.27 -6.66
N LEU A 414 27.06 3.52 -7.11
CA LEU A 414 28.15 4.47 -6.84
C LEU A 414 28.30 4.79 -5.33
N ALA A 415 27.20 4.86 -4.58
CA ALA A 415 27.23 5.11 -3.14
C ALA A 415 27.69 3.88 -2.33
N GLY A 416 27.23 2.68 -2.68
CA GLY A 416 27.71 1.43 -2.06
C GLY A 416 29.19 1.17 -2.33
N ALA A 417 29.67 1.56 -3.51
CA ALA A 417 31.08 1.50 -3.90
C ALA A 417 31.95 2.61 -3.27
N GLY A 418 31.35 3.55 -2.53
CA GLY A 418 32.07 4.63 -1.85
C GLY A 418 32.50 5.80 -2.74
N TYR A 419 32.10 5.84 -4.00
CA TYR A 419 32.34 6.98 -4.90
C TYR A 419 31.43 8.18 -4.58
N LEU A 420 30.31 7.94 -3.90
CA LEU A 420 29.38 8.97 -3.42
C LEU A 420 29.19 8.87 -1.91
N SER A 421 28.61 9.91 -1.31
CA SER A 421 28.03 9.80 0.03
C SER A 421 26.98 8.67 0.04
N TYR A 422 26.91 7.94 1.15
CA TYR A 422 25.85 6.97 1.43
C TYR A 422 24.45 7.57 1.22
N ASN A 423 24.31 8.88 1.48
CA ASN A 423 23.13 9.65 1.09
C ASN A 423 23.16 10.02 -0.41
N TYR A 424 22.89 9.03 -1.26
CA TYR A 424 22.83 9.21 -2.71
C TYR A 424 21.69 10.13 -3.19
N TYR A 425 20.74 10.51 -2.31
CA TYR A 425 19.66 11.44 -2.68
C TYR A 425 20.20 12.84 -3.02
N LEU A 426 21.33 13.25 -2.44
CA LEU A 426 22.01 14.51 -2.79
C LEU A 426 22.65 14.48 -4.19
N PHE A 427 22.96 13.28 -4.71
CA PHE A 427 23.42 13.10 -6.08
C PHE A 427 22.25 13.05 -7.07
N LEU A 428 21.14 12.40 -6.68
CA LEU A 428 19.90 12.40 -7.47
C LEU A 428 19.27 13.79 -7.58
N MET A 429 19.26 14.56 -6.48
CA MET A 429 18.55 15.82 -6.36
C MET A 429 19.49 16.92 -5.82
N PRO A 430 20.42 17.47 -6.64
CA PRO A 430 21.45 18.40 -6.15
C PRO A 430 20.96 19.73 -5.58
N SER A 431 19.65 20.05 -5.64
CA SER A 431 19.08 21.19 -4.95
C SER A 431 18.77 20.94 -3.46
N ILE A 432 18.74 19.66 -3.03
CA ILE A 432 18.51 19.28 -1.63
C ILE A 432 19.72 19.67 -0.77
N ARG A 433 19.46 20.35 0.35
CA ARG A 433 20.50 20.92 1.23
C ARG A 433 20.71 20.18 2.55
N ARG A 434 19.88 19.18 2.85
CA ARG A 434 19.88 18.46 4.12
C ARG A 434 20.25 17.01 3.92
N GLU A 435 21.12 16.51 4.79
CA GLU A 435 21.49 15.11 4.79
C GLU A 435 20.65 14.27 5.75
N PHE A 436 20.03 14.91 6.75
CA PHE A 436 19.32 14.27 7.87
C PHE A 436 17.86 14.76 7.98
N GLU A 437 16.98 13.88 8.44
CA GLU A 437 15.60 14.21 8.84
C GLU A 437 15.62 14.91 10.22
N PRO A 438 14.91 16.04 10.41
CA PRO A 438 15.10 16.92 11.57
C PRO A 438 14.61 16.35 12.92
N ILE A 439 13.79 15.29 12.93
CA ILE A 439 13.18 14.69 14.11
C ILE A 439 13.85 13.36 14.46
N SER A 440 14.02 12.45 13.49
CA SER A 440 14.71 11.17 13.75
C SER A 440 16.23 11.32 13.78
N LEU A 441 16.77 12.41 13.21
CA LEU A 441 18.20 12.66 13.00
C LEU A 441 18.91 11.60 12.12
N GLU A 442 18.13 10.74 11.46
CA GLU A 442 18.63 9.73 10.54
C GLU A 442 18.88 10.33 9.15
N THR A 443 19.76 9.71 8.36
CA THR A 443 20.01 10.12 6.98
C THR A 443 18.76 9.98 6.13
N ILE A 444 18.48 10.96 5.25
CA ILE A 444 17.27 10.93 4.41
C ILE A 444 17.21 9.73 3.46
N SER A 445 18.34 9.12 3.11
CA SER A 445 18.41 7.89 2.30
C SER A 445 18.02 6.61 3.06
N ARG A 446 17.82 6.66 4.38
CA ARG A 446 17.42 5.50 5.20
C ARG A 446 15.97 5.07 4.96
N TYR A 447 15.13 5.98 4.45
CA TYR A 447 13.74 5.71 4.06
C TYR A 447 13.58 5.83 2.53
N PRO A 448 12.70 5.03 1.89
CA PRO A 448 12.45 5.13 0.45
C PRO A 448 12.01 6.52 -0.01
N LEU A 449 12.35 6.92 -1.24
CA LEU A 449 11.93 8.19 -1.85
C LEU A 449 10.41 8.42 -1.82
N SER A 450 9.60 7.36 -1.87
CA SER A 450 8.13 7.41 -1.78
C SER A 450 7.60 7.82 -0.40
N HIS A 451 8.45 7.83 0.63
CA HIS A 451 8.13 8.31 1.98
C HIS A 451 8.36 9.82 2.13
N TYR A 452 8.90 10.48 1.10
CA TYR A 452 9.14 11.92 1.08
C TYR A 452 8.26 12.61 0.05
N ILE A 453 8.00 13.89 0.29
CA ILE A 453 7.63 14.84 -0.77
C ILE A 453 8.71 15.91 -0.88
N LEU A 454 8.94 16.38 -2.09
CA LEU A 454 9.73 17.60 -2.28
C LEU A 454 9.00 18.81 -1.68
N SER A 455 9.71 19.68 -0.96
CA SER A 455 9.18 20.97 -0.48
C SER A 455 8.87 21.94 -1.64
N GLU A 456 8.03 22.94 -1.41
CA GLU A 456 7.70 23.95 -2.44
C GLU A 456 8.95 24.72 -2.91
N SER A 457 9.93 24.94 -2.02
CA SER A 457 11.23 25.55 -2.35
C SER A 457 12.13 24.68 -3.24
N GLY A 458 11.85 23.38 -3.33
CA GLY A 458 12.70 22.40 -4.01
C GLY A 458 14.03 22.11 -3.31
N ARG A 459 14.23 22.55 -2.05
CA ARG A 459 15.52 22.48 -1.33
C ARG A 459 15.54 21.50 -0.16
N ASP A 460 14.39 20.98 0.23
CA ASP A 460 14.24 20.08 1.37
C ASP A 460 13.31 18.93 0.98
N LEU A 461 13.58 17.73 1.51
CA LEU A 461 12.62 16.63 1.48
C LEU A 461 11.82 16.67 2.78
N ILE A 462 10.50 16.51 2.69
CA ILE A 462 9.61 16.48 3.84
C ILE A 462 9.22 15.02 4.07
N PHE A 463 9.61 14.46 5.21
CA PHE A 463 9.29 13.08 5.58
C PHE A 463 7.82 12.97 5.99
N LEU A 464 7.07 12.10 5.33
CA LEU A 464 5.64 11.93 5.61
C LEU A 464 5.37 11.15 6.90
N GLY A 465 6.35 10.37 7.39
CA GLY A 465 6.24 9.67 8.68
C GLY A 465 6.16 10.61 9.88
N THR A 466 6.79 11.79 9.81
CA THR A 466 6.80 12.81 10.87
C THR A 466 5.79 13.94 10.65
N CYS A 467 5.06 13.94 9.53
CA CYS A 467 3.94 14.87 9.26
C CYS A 467 2.75 14.59 10.20
N ALA A 468 2.86 15.02 11.45
CA ALA A 468 1.86 14.83 12.50
C ALA A 468 0.52 15.48 12.13
N ALA A 469 -0.53 14.66 12.07
CA ALA A 469 -1.90 15.09 11.81
C ALA A 469 -2.62 15.50 13.11
N ALA A 470 -2.19 16.60 13.71
CA ALA A 470 -3.00 17.28 14.73
C ALA A 470 -4.16 18.02 14.00
N ASP A 471 -5.39 17.72 14.38
CA ASP A 471 -6.62 18.36 13.89
C ASP A 471 -6.82 18.34 12.35
N GLY A 472 -6.20 17.39 11.66
CA GLY A 472 -6.23 17.29 10.18
C GLY A 472 -5.38 18.33 9.46
N ARG A 473 -4.50 19.04 10.18
CA ARG A 473 -3.41 19.84 9.61
C ARG A 473 -2.16 18.98 9.48
N LEU A 474 -1.38 19.21 8.43
CA LEU A 474 -0.09 18.55 8.21
C LEU A 474 1.00 19.60 8.24
N PHE A 475 2.12 19.30 8.91
CA PHE A 475 3.20 20.24 9.15
C PHE A 475 4.54 19.77 8.57
N ASN A 476 5.29 20.72 8.02
CA ASN A 476 6.69 20.61 7.63
C ASN A 476 7.58 20.92 8.83
N PHE A 477 8.25 19.90 9.36
CA PHE A 477 9.16 20.03 10.50
C PHE A 477 10.60 20.38 10.12
N ASN A 478 10.89 20.62 8.83
CA ASN A 478 12.22 21.08 8.42
C ASN A 478 12.53 22.50 8.92
N GLN A 479 11.54 23.34 9.16
CA GLN A 479 11.76 24.70 9.65
C GLN A 479 11.90 24.71 11.17
N ALA A 480 12.70 25.64 11.71
CA ALA A 480 12.91 25.80 13.16
C ALA A 480 11.61 26.06 13.95
N SER A 481 10.57 26.49 13.26
CA SER A 481 9.18 26.46 13.73
C SER A 481 8.37 25.62 12.73
N PRO A 482 7.61 24.60 13.16
CA PRO A 482 6.80 23.80 12.25
C PRO A 482 5.82 24.66 11.45
N SER A 483 5.87 24.57 10.13
CA SER A 483 4.99 25.32 9.22
C SER A 483 3.98 24.39 8.56
N GLU A 484 2.79 24.88 8.23
CA GLU A 484 1.76 24.04 7.62
C GLU A 484 2.12 23.71 6.15
N LEU A 485 1.93 22.45 5.72
CA LEU A 485 2.20 22.03 4.33
C LEU A 485 1.41 22.87 3.33
N THR A 486 2.12 23.36 2.32
CA THR A 486 1.54 24.22 1.28
C THR A 486 0.58 23.46 0.35
N THR A 487 -0.13 24.18 -0.53
CA THR A 487 -1.04 23.54 -1.49
C THR A 487 -0.30 22.58 -2.41
N LEU A 488 0.91 22.96 -2.85
CA LEU A 488 1.73 22.14 -3.74
C LEU A 488 2.26 20.90 -3.01
N GLU A 489 2.73 21.06 -1.78
CA GLU A 489 3.20 19.96 -0.93
C GLU A 489 2.08 18.95 -0.64
N ARG A 490 0.87 19.41 -0.28
CA ARG A 490 -0.30 18.53 -0.09
C ARG A 490 -0.68 17.79 -1.37
N ASN A 491 -0.59 18.44 -2.54
CA ASN A 491 -0.83 17.79 -3.82
C ASN A 491 0.22 16.70 -4.12
N ARG A 492 1.48 16.90 -3.70
CA ARG A 492 2.56 15.89 -3.83
C ARG A 492 2.33 14.65 -2.96
N ILE A 493 1.63 14.74 -1.82
CA ILE A 493 1.24 13.56 -1.01
C ILE A 493 0.39 12.58 -1.84
N LEU A 494 -0.41 13.08 -2.79
CA LEU A 494 -1.20 12.22 -3.69
C LEU A 494 -0.33 11.37 -4.65
N CYS A 495 0.99 11.59 -4.68
CA CYS A 495 1.97 10.84 -5.48
C CYS A 495 2.98 10.07 -4.60
N ALA A 496 2.83 10.13 -3.28
CA ALA A 496 3.67 9.40 -2.33
C ALA A 496 3.14 7.97 -2.10
N ASP A 497 3.83 7.22 -1.23
CA ASP A 497 3.39 5.88 -0.82
C ASP A 497 1.94 5.87 -0.31
N GLY A 498 1.19 4.85 -0.71
CA GLY A 498 -0.25 4.72 -0.45
C GLY A 498 -0.63 4.82 1.03
N ARG A 499 0.27 4.44 1.96
CA ARG A 499 0.04 4.55 3.41
C ARG A 499 -0.18 6.00 3.86
N TYR A 500 0.42 6.97 3.16
CA TYR A 500 0.35 8.39 3.50
C TYR A 500 -0.85 9.11 2.87
N LEU A 501 -1.60 8.48 1.96
CA LEU A 501 -2.88 9.04 1.48
C LEU A 501 -3.86 9.25 2.65
N ASN A 502 -3.79 8.40 3.67
CA ASN A 502 -4.53 8.55 4.92
C ASN A 502 -4.18 9.84 5.69
N LEU A 503 -3.05 10.49 5.44
CA LEU A 503 -2.75 11.82 6.02
C LEU A 503 -3.67 12.91 5.47
N LEU A 504 -4.17 12.73 4.24
CA LEU A 504 -5.15 13.64 3.61
C LEU A 504 -6.58 13.33 4.08
N ASP A 505 -6.87 12.05 4.32
CA ASP A 505 -8.20 11.56 4.73
C ASP A 505 -8.40 11.53 6.26
N LYS A 506 -7.36 11.73 7.08
CA LYS A 506 -7.41 11.92 8.55
C LYS A 506 -8.04 13.26 8.97
N ARG A 507 -9.29 13.47 8.56
CA ARG A 507 -10.17 14.52 9.08
C ARG A 507 -10.97 13.98 10.27
N CYS A 508 -11.79 14.84 10.88
CA CYS A 508 -12.58 14.47 12.06
C CYS A 508 -13.37 13.16 11.88
N PRO A 509 -13.68 12.43 12.99
CA PRO A 509 -14.55 11.26 12.94
C PRO A 509 -15.83 11.58 12.17
N GLU A 510 -16.19 10.71 11.23
CA GLU A 510 -17.17 10.95 10.16
C GLU A 510 -18.43 11.65 10.67
N ASP A 511 -18.55 12.94 10.36
CA ASP A 511 -19.76 13.68 10.67
C ASP A 511 -20.86 13.21 9.71
N PRO A 512 -22.08 12.89 10.20
CA PRO A 512 -23.12 12.37 9.35
C PRO A 512 -23.54 13.41 8.29
N PRO A 513 -23.76 13.02 7.02
CA PRO A 513 -24.19 13.95 5.98
C PRO A 513 -25.45 14.74 6.33
N ILE A 514 -25.45 16.04 6.01
CA ILE A 514 -26.63 16.92 6.00
C ILE A 514 -27.02 17.29 4.56
N SER A 515 -28.28 17.66 4.38
CA SER A 515 -28.86 18.01 3.08
C SER A 515 -28.34 19.33 2.51
N ILE A 516 -28.36 19.45 1.18
CA ILE A 516 -28.06 20.70 0.47
C ILE A 516 -29.01 21.82 0.88
N ARG A 517 -30.25 21.49 1.25
CA ARG A 517 -31.24 22.45 1.77
C ARG A 517 -30.78 23.06 3.09
N THR A 518 -30.26 22.25 4.02
CA THR A 518 -29.72 22.72 5.30
C THR A 518 -28.46 23.57 5.10
N VAL A 519 -27.52 23.12 4.25
CA VAL A 519 -26.31 23.89 3.93
C VAL A 519 -26.66 25.26 3.32
N ASN A 520 -27.60 25.31 2.39
CA ASN A 520 -28.05 26.56 1.76
C ASN A 520 -28.83 27.47 2.72
N ALA A 521 -29.60 26.93 3.66
CA ALA A 521 -30.26 27.72 4.69
C ALA A 521 -29.23 28.40 5.60
N ILE A 522 -28.21 27.67 6.07
CA ILE A 522 -27.08 28.23 6.84
C ILE A 522 -26.34 29.29 6.02
N LYS A 523 -26.10 29.04 4.73
CA LYS A 523 -25.46 30.00 3.83
C LYS A 523 -26.21 31.34 3.76
N ARG A 524 -27.54 31.33 3.62
CA ARG A 524 -28.36 32.57 3.57
C ARG A 524 -28.15 33.41 4.83
N VAL A 525 -28.31 32.79 6.01
CA VAL A 525 -28.05 33.45 7.30
C VAL A 525 -26.65 34.06 7.36
N LEU A 526 -25.64 33.42 6.78
CA LEU A 526 -24.27 33.95 6.76
C LEU A 526 -24.09 35.11 5.78
N ASP A 527 -24.78 35.10 4.65
CA ASP A 527 -24.79 36.22 3.70
C ASP A 527 -25.43 37.48 4.32
N ASP A 528 -26.42 37.28 5.20
CA ASP A 528 -27.19 38.35 5.87
C ASP A 528 -26.57 38.83 7.21
N CYS A 529 -25.97 37.96 8.02
CA CYS A 529 -25.51 38.27 9.39
C CYS A 529 -24.06 38.76 9.56
N LEU A 530 -23.16 38.54 8.61
CA LEU A 530 -21.70 38.68 8.88
C LEU A 530 -21.16 40.13 8.88
N TYR A 531 -22.02 41.12 9.06
CA TYR A 531 -21.67 42.52 9.21
C TYR A 531 -22.07 43.02 10.60
N ALA A 532 -21.08 43.27 11.47
CA ALA A 532 -21.26 44.03 12.70
C ALA A 532 -20.27 45.21 12.74
N ARG A 533 -20.79 46.43 12.68
CA ARG A 533 -20.12 47.65 13.15
C ARG A 533 -21.05 48.59 13.92
N ASP A 534 -22.33 48.67 13.54
CA ASP A 534 -23.32 49.56 14.16
C ASP A 534 -24.50 48.79 14.80
N GLU A 535 -25.19 49.39 15.79
CA GLU A 535 -26.32 48.75 16.51
C GLU A 535 -27.43 48.22 15.59
N ALA A 536 -27.75 48.97 14.52
CA ALA A 536 -28.78 48.58 13.54
C ALA A 536 -28.48 47.22 12.86
N GLN A 537 -27.21 46.81 12.80
CA GLN A 537 -26.79 45.54 12.18
C GLN A 537 -26.66 44.40 13.19
N LYS A 538 -26.53 44.71 14.50
CA LYS A 538 -26.74 43.72 15.55
C LYS A 538 -28.20 43.24 15.49
N LEU A 539 -29.16 44.15 15.36
CA LEU A 539 -30.56 43.80 15.08
C LEU A 539 -30.69 42.99 13.79
N ALA A 540 -30.03 43.35 12.68
CA ALA A 540 -30.09 42.57 11.45
C ALA A 540 -29.58 41.12 11.62
N SER A 541 -28.50 40.93 12.39
CA SER A 541 -27.95 39.61 12.72
C SER A 541 -28.89 38.79 13.62
N GLU A 542 -29.58 39.45 14.54
CA GLU A 542 -30.62 38.85 15.37
C GLU A 542 -31.85 38.48 14.52
N TYR A 543 -32.29 39.33 13.59
CA TYR A 543 -33.40 39.06 12.67
C TYR A 543 -33.13 37.87 11.74
N ALA A 544 -31.96 37.79 11.09
CA ALA A 544 -31.65 36.68 10.20
C ALA A 544 -31.45 35.34 10.96
N LEU A 545 -31.03 35.38 12.23
CA LEU A 545 -31.14 34.20 13.13
C LEU A 545 -32.59 33.88 13.49
N LEU A 546 -33.44 34.88 13.76
CA LEU A 546 -34.87 34.70 14.02
C LEU A 546 -35.61 34.11 12.80
N GLU A 547 -35.18 34.40 11.56
CA GLU A 547 -35.70 33.74 10.35
C GLU A 547 -35.18 32.30 10.18
N PHE A 548 -34.01 31.98 10.72
CA PHE A 548 -33.43 30.63 10.68
C PHE A 548 -34.07 29.65 11.68
N TYR A 549 -34.49 30.11 12.86
CA TYR A 549 -35.14 29.22 13.84
C TYR A 549 -36.42 28.54 13.32
N PRO A 550 -37.33 29.19 12.56
CA PRO A 550 -38.41 28.54 11.83
C PRO A 550 -37.95 27.40 10.92
N PHE A 551 -36.85 27.59 10.18
CA PHE A 551 -36.26 26.52 9.36
C PHE A 551 -35.76 25.35 10.21
N LEU A 552 -35.02 25.62 11.29
CA LEU A 552 -34.55 24.58 12.24
C LEU A 552 -35.69 23.81 12.91
N ARG A 553 -36.90 24.38 13.01
CA ARG A 553 -38.11 23.70 13.51
C ARG A 553 -38.87 22.91 12.44
N GLN A 554 -38.58 23.14 11.16
CA GLN A 554 -39.24 22.49 10.01
C GLN A 554 -38.44 21.33 9.40
N ILE A 555 -37.13 21.25 9.64
CA ILE A 555 -36.32 20.07 9.26
C ILE A 555 -36.70 18.86 10.11
N SER A 556 -36.46 17.65 9.58
CA SER A 556 -36.72 16.41 10.33
C SER A 556 -35.79 16.27 11.54
N GLU A 557 -36.23 15.56 12.59
CA GLU A 557 -35.39 15.36 13.78
C GLU A 557 -34.09 14.58 13.48
N ASP A 558 -34.09 13.67 12.50
CA ASP A 558 -32.85 13.04 12.01
C ASP A 558 -31.92 14.06 11.32
N GLU A 559 -32.42 14.90 10.41
CA GLU A 559 -31.61 15.96 9.79
C GLU A 559 -31.04 16.94 10.84
N LYS A 560 -31.83 17.26 11.86
CA LYS A 560 -31.45 18.13 12.98
C LYS A 560 -30.40 17.49 13.89
N GLN A 561 -30.51 16.20 14.20
CA GLN A 561 -29.48 15.44 14.92
C GLN A 561 -28.17 15.39 14.13
N ARG A 562 -28.25 15.15 12.81
CA ARG A 562 -27.09 15.15 11.90
C ARG A 562 -26.42 16.53 11.80
N LEU A 563 -27.23 17.60 11.79
CA LEU A 563 -26.75 18.98 11.85
C LEU A 563 -26.06 19.28 13.19
N TYR A 564 -26.68 18.92 14.32
CA TYR A 564 -26.11 19.17 15.65
C TYR A 564 -24.82 18.36 15.91
N ALA A 565 -24.69 17.20 15.27
CA ALA A 565 -23.47 16.39 15.28
C ALA A 565 -22.30 16.96 14.44
N GLN A 566 -22.54 17.95 13.57
CA GLN A 566 -21.49 18.52 12.71
C GLN A 566 -20.35 19.12 13.51
N LYS A 567 -19.13 18.63 13.28
CA LYS A 567 -17.89 19.25 13.76
C LYS A 567 -17.36 20.25 12.75
N ILE A 568 -16.80 21.32 13.29
CA ILE A 568 -16.32 22.48 12.56
C ILE A 568 -14.96 22.83 13.15
N ASN A 569 -13.89 22.47 12.44
CA ASN A 569 -12.55 22.92 12.80
C ASN A 569 -12.34 24.33 12.22
N TYR A 570 -12.32 25.33 13.10
CA TYR A 570 -12.02 26.71 12.75
C TYR A 570 -10.83 27.21 13.55
N ARG A 571 -9.76 27.59 12.83
CA ARG A 571 -8.48 28.09 13.38
C ARG A 571 -7.76 27.14 14.35
N GLY A 572 -8.10 25.85 14.39
CA GLY A 572 -7.53 24.85 15.30
C GLY A 572 -8.37 24.58 16.54
N ALA A 573 -9.51 25.25 16.70
CA ALA A 573 -10.52 24.87 17.67
C ALA A 573 -11.63 24.06 16.96
N VAL A 574 -12.11 23.00 17.61
CA VAL A 574 -13.20 22.15 17.10
C VAL A 574 -14.49 22.50 17.84
N TYR A 575 -15.42 23.10 17.11
CA TYR A 575 -16.76 23.40 17.58
C TYR A 575 -17.74 22.35 17.05
N SER A 576 -18.83 22.06 17.77
CA SER A 576 -20.00 21.44 17.16
C SER A 576 -20.99 22.53 16.74
N PHE A 577 -21.83 22.27 15.74
CA PHE A 577 -22.93 23.18 15.40
C PHE A 577 -23.84 23.44 16.61
N LYS A 578 -24.10 22.40 17.41
CA LYS A 578 -24.87 22.51 18.65
C LYS A 578 -24.24 23.50 19.64
N ASN A 579 -22.93 23.39 19.89
CA ASN A 579 -22.21 24.28 20.82
C ASN A 579 -22.32 25.73 20.36
N ILE A 580 -22.10 25.99 19.06
CA ILE A 580 -22.21 27.33 18.45
C ILE A 580 -23.60 27.95 18.70
N MET A 581 -24.67 27.16 18.52
CA MET A 581 -26.03 27.65 18.78
C MET A 581 -26.27 27.89 20.28
N GLU A 582 -25.82 26.98 21.16
CA GLU A 582 -25.94 27.17 22.62
C GLU A 582 -25.13 28.36 23.15
N GLU A 583 -23.99 28.69 22.54
CA GLU A 583 -23.18 29.88 22.88
C GLU A 583 -23.92 31.16 22.45
N ILE A 584 -24.47 31.19 21.22
CA ILE A 584 -25.32 32.29 20.74
C ILE A 584 -26.54 32.49 21.66
N GLU A 585 -27.23 31.42 22.07
CA GLU A 585 -28.37 31.49 22.99
C GLU A 585 -28.01 32.01 24.39
N LYS A 586 -26.75 31.85 24.83
CA LYS A 586 -26.22 32.41 26.09
C LYS A 586 -25.84 33.89 25.97
N GLY A 587 -26.02 34.52 24.81
CA GLY A 587 -25.74 35.93 24.57
C GLY A 587 -24.32 36.22 24.08
N GLU A 588 -23.55 35.21 23.66
CA GLU A 588 -22.24 35.41 23.05
C GLU A 588 -22.31 36.15 21.71
N CYS A 589 -21.16 36.66 21.26
CA CYS A 589 -21.10 37.43 20.02
C CYS A 589 -21.46 36.59 18.79
N ILE A 590 -22.70 36.78 18.28
CA ILE A 590 -23.26 36.15 17.08
C ILE A 590 -22.26 36.16 15.91
N THR A 591 -21.73 37.33 15.56
CA THR A 591 -20.84 37.49 14.41
C THR A 591 -19.50 36.76 14.56
N ALA A 592 -19.04 36.49 15.79
CA ALA A 592 -17.85 35.68 16.02
C ALA A 592 -18.11 34.20 15.75
N HIS A 593 -19.22 33.68 16.30
CA HIS A 593 -19.62 32.28 16.18
C HIS A 593 -20.09 31.92 14.75
N LEU A 594 -20.78 32.82 14.06
CA LEU A 594 -21.18 32.64 12.67
C LEU A 594 -20.00 32.53 11.69
N ARG A 595 -18.82 33.10 11.99
CA ARG A 595 -17.61 32.88 11.16
C ARG A 595 -17.19 31.41 11.14
N CYS A 596 -17.47 30.65 12.19
CA CYS A 596 -17.26 29.21 12.20
C CYS A 596 -18.26 28.50 11.28
N LEU A 597 -19.51 28.94 11.16
CA LEU A 597 -20.47 28.32 10.24
C LEU A 597 -20.13 28.54 8.76
N VAL A 598 -19.40 29.61 8.40
CA VAL A 598 -18.84 29.77 7.04
C VAL A 598 -17.97 28.57 6.66
N ARG A 599 -17.19 28.07 7.62
CA ARG A 599 -16.38 26.87 7.43
C ARG A 599 -17.25 25.64 7.15
N LEU A 600 -18.37 25.45 7.87
CA LEU A 600 -19.30 24.36 7.61
C LEU A 600 -19.87 24.42 6.18
N VAL A 601 -20.30 25.58 5.71
CA VAL A 601 -20.82 25.72 4.33
C VAL A 601 -19.74 25.41 3.30
N VAL A 602 -18.53 25.96 3.45
CA VAL A 602 -17.39 25.70 2.56
C VAL A 602 -16.89 24.25 2.61
N ASP A 603 -17.10 23.57 3.74
CA ASP A 603 -16.78 22.15 3.92
C ASP A 603 -17.67 21.24 3.08
N TYR A 604 -18.93 21.62 2.84
CA TYR A 604 -19.84 20.92 1.90
C TYR A 604 -19.75 21.47 0.47
N LEU A 605 -19.63 22.78 0.29
CA LEU A 605 -19.64 23.50 -0.98
C LEU A 605 -18.40 24.40 -1.12
N PRO A 606 -17.24 23.87 -1.56
CA PRO A 606 -16.00 24.63 -1.64
C PRO A 606 -16.11 25.90 -2.51
N ASP A 607 -16.91 25.83 -3.58
CA ASP A 607 -17.03 26.88 -4.58
C ASP A 607 -18.24 27.82 -4.34
N ALA A 608 -18.94 27.67 -3.20
CA ALA A 608 -20.07 28.53 -2.85
C ALA A 608 -19.65 30.01 -2.77
N LYS A 609 -20.29 30.87 -3.57
CA LYS A 609 -20.11 32.33 -3.55
C LYS A 609 -20.96 32.95 -2.44
N PHE A 610 -20.34 33.68 -1.54
CA PHE A 610 -21.04 34.45 -0.50
C PHE A 610 -21.29 35.89 -0.97
N SER A 611 -22.02 36.66 -0.17
CA SER A 611 -22.18 38.10 -0.42
C SER A 611 -20.81 38.79 -0.48
N LEU A 612 -20.68 39.84 -1.30
CA LEU A 612 -19.41 40.58 -1.50
C LEU A 612 -18.79 41.06 -0.17
N GLN A 613 -19.63 41.27 0.83
CA GLN A 613 -19.25 41.68 2.18
C GLN A 613 -18.59 40.55 2.97
N VAL A 614 -19.07 39.32 2.84
CA VAL A 614 -18.45 38.12 3.42
C VAL A 614 -17.14 37.81 2.70
N GLU A 615 -17.14 37.83 1.36
CA GLU A 615 -15.95 37.56 0.54
C GLU A 615 -14.79 38.52 0.82
N SER A 616 -15.08 39.77 1.20
CA SER A 616 -14.05 40.79 1.52
C SER A 616 -13.56 40.76 2.98
N LYS A 617 -14.32 40.18 3.92
CA LYS A 617 -14.03 40.24 5.37
C LYS A 617 -13.62 38.91 6.00
N VAL A 618 -14.03 37.79 5.41
CA VAL A 618 -13.65 36.44 5.83
C VAL A 618 -12.53 35.96 4.90
N PRO A 619 -11.46 35.31 5.39
CA PRO A 619 -10.39 34.77 4.53
C PRO A 619 -10.87 33.52 3.76
N LEU A 620 -11.89 33.67 2.90
CA LEU A 620 -12.51 32.56 2.19
C LEU A 620 -11.54 31.79 1.31
N ALA A 621 -10.54 32.43 0.70
CA ALA A 621 -9.48 31.73 -0.04
C ALA A 621 -8.75 30.67 0.83
N GLU A 622 -8.49 31.00 2.10
CA GLU A 622 -7.90 30.10 3.08
C GLU A 622 -8.89 28.99 3.49
N ILE A 623 -10.13 29.37 3.84
CA ILE A 623 -11.18 28.41 4.25
C ILE A 623 -11.48 27.40 3.13
N ARG A 624 -11.60 27.86 1.87
CA ARG A 624 -11.83 27.05 0.66
C ARG A 624 -10.67 26.09 0.40
N LYS A 625 -9.42 26.58 0.44
CA LYS A 625 -8.20 25.75 0.31
C LYS A 625 -8.21 24.58 1.30
N TYR A 626 -8.68 24.81 2.52
CA TYR A 626 -8.70 23.79 3.56
C TYR A 626 -10.00 22.99 3.66
N SER A 627 -11.01 23.23 2.81
CA SER A 627 -12.35 22.62 2.88
C SER A 627 -12.30 21.12 3.20
N ALA A 628 -13.11 20.69 4.18
CA ALA A 628 -13.23 19.30 4.63
C ALA A 628 -13.81 18.37 3.56
N ARG A 629 -14.45 18.91 2.52
CA ARG A 629 -15.03 18.16 1.39
C ARG A 629 -16.00 17.06 1.83
N LYS A 630 -16.95 17.44 2.70
CA LYS A 630 -18.00 16.59 3.25
C LYS A 630 -18.97 16.15 2.14
N VAL A 631 -19.54 14.96 2.31
CA VAL A 631 -20.56 14.39 1.41
C VAL A 631 -21.93 14.92 1.81
N LEU A 632 -22.65 15.55 0.89
CA LEU A 632 -24.06 15.94 1.09
C LEU A 632 -24.95 14.71 1.19
N ARG A 633 -26.01 14.79 2.00
CA ARG A 633 -26.95 13.69 2.28
C ARG A 633 -27.55 13.08 1.01
N GLU A 634 -27.82 13.91 0.00
CA GLU A 634 -28.36 13.50 -1.30
C GLU A 634 -27.46 12.51 -2.07
N TYR A 635 -26.19 12.36 -1.66
CA TYR A 635 -25.20 11.46 -2.25
C TYR A 635 -24.67 10.40 -1.27
N GLU A 636 -25.21 10.32 -0.05
CA GLU A 636 -24.79 9.36 1.00
C GLU A 636 -25.03 7.91 0.57
N ASP A 637 -26.23 7.62 0.05
CA ASP A 637 -26.70 6.28 -0.26
C ASP A 637 -26.18 5.70 -1.58
N ILE A 638 -25.43 6.47 -2.39
CA ILE A 638 -24.93 5.98 -3.68
C ILE A 638 -23.77 5.01 -3.42
N ASP A 639 -23.91 3.77 -3.90
CA ASP A 639 -22.86 2.75 -3.81
C ASP A 639 -21.54 3.23 -4.43
N VAL A 640 -20.42 2.74 -3.88
CA VAL A 640 -19.07 3.16 -4.28
C VAL A 640 -18.77 2.80 -5.73
N GLN A 641 -19.17 1.62 -6.19
CA GLN A 641 -18.98 1.21 -7.59
C GLN A 641 -19.92 1.98 -8.52
N GLU A 642 -21.14 2.27 -8.07
CA GLU A 642 -22.08 3.11 -8.81
C GLU A 642 -21.54 4.55 -9.01
N VAL A 643 -21.07 5.22 -7.95
CA VAL A 643 -20.45 6.57 -8.08
C VAL A 643 -19.24 6.51 -9.03
N LYS A 644 -18.38 5.51 -8.87
CA LYS A 644 -17.19 5.31 -9.71
C LYS A 644 -17.58 5.15 -11.18
N THR A 645 -18.61 4.35 -11.46
CA THR A 645 -19.15 4.12 -12.80
C THR A 645 -19.74 5.40 -13.39
N ARG A 646 -20.50 6.19 -12.61
CA ARG A 646 -21.00 7.51 -13.06
C ARG A 646 -19.89 8.48 -13.40
N LEU A 647 -18.83 8.57 -12.60
CA LEU A 647 -17.67 9.43 -12.88
C LEU A 647 -16.94 9.00 -14.15
N LEU A 648 -16.76 7.69 -14.38
CA LEU A 648 -16.18 7.16 -15.62
C LEU A 648 -17.08 7.44 -16.84
N ILE A 649 -18.40 7.27 -16.72
CA ILE A 649 -19.36 7.59 -17.79
C ILE A 649 -19.35 9.09 -18.12
N ILE A 650 -19.25 9.98 -17.13
CA ILE A 650 -19.12 11.42 -17.36
C ILE A 650 -17.81 11.71 -18.13
N LEU A 651 -16.67 11.17 -17.70
CA LEU A 651 -15.39 11.37 -18.42
C LEU A 651 -15.42 10.80 -19.86
N PHE A 652 -15.98 9.62 -20.02
CA PHE A 652 -16.20 9.01 -21.33
C PHE A 652 -17.05 9.93 -22.23
N SER A 653 -18.15 10.46 -21.70
CA SER A 653 -19.03 11.37 -22.43
C SER A 653 -18.36 12.69 -22.77
N LEU A 654 -17.59 13.28 -21.83
CA LEU A 654 -16.77 14.47 -22.05
C LEU A 654 -15.79 14.33 -23.23
N LEU A 655 -15.26 13.12 -23.45
CA LEU A 655 -14.26 12.84 -24.49
C LEU A 655 -14.84 12.26 -25.78
N THR A 656 -16.15 11.98 -25.84
CA THR A 656 -16.85 11.43 -27.03
C THR A 656 -17.98 12.30 -27.57
N HIS A 657 -18.59 13.16 -26.75
CA HIS A 657 -19.69 14.01 -27.16
C HIS A 657 -19.17 15.18 -28.02
N GLU A 658 -19.86 15.43 -29.13
CA GLU A 658 -19.59 16.56 -30.01
C GLU A 658 -20.32 17.78 -29.46
N PHE A 659 -19.58 18.67 -28.78
CA PHE A 659 -20.15 19.88 -28.18
C PHE A 659 -20.16 21.05 -29.16
N ASP A 660 -21.29 21.77 -29.22
CA ASP A 660 -21.35 23.08 -29.87
C ASP A 660 -20.66 24.16 -29.02
N TYR A 661 -19.81 24.98 -29.65
CA TYR A 661 -19.19 26.16 -29.04
C TYR A 661 -18.90 27.24 -30.10
N LEU A 662 -18.82 28.50 -29.67
CA LEU A 662 -18.42 29.60 -30.57
C LEU A 662 -16.94 29.45 -30.96
N PRO A 663 -16.54 29.79 -32.21
CA PRO A 663 -15.15 29.80 -32.63
C PRO A 663 -14.25 30.54 -31.62
N LEU A 664 -13.06 29.98 -31.36
CA LEU A 664 -12.08 30.47 -30.36
C LEU A 664 -12.52 30.41 -28.87
N THR A 665 -13.72 29.92 -28.54
CA THR A 665 -14.17 29.77 -27.13
C THR A 665 -14.03 28.36 -26.55
N GLY A 666 -13.72 27.38 -27.39
CA GLY A 666 -13.55 25.98 -27.00
C GLY A 666 -12.24 25.70 -26.26
N TRP A 667 -12.28 24.83 -25.25
CA TRP A 667 -11.16 24.41 -24.43
C TRP A 667 -10.76 22.98 -24.78
N LYS A 668 -9.49 22.76 -25.16
CA LYS A 668 -8.98 21.43 -25.47
C LYS A 668 -8.70 20.67 -24.18
N ILE A 669 -9.41 19.57 -23.96
CA ILE A 669 -9.15 18.60 -22.89
C ILE A 669 -8.52 17.34 -23.49
N SER A 670 -7.65 16.66 -22.73
CA SER A 670 -7.03 15.40 -23.17
C SER A 670 -6.81 14.41 -22.02
N ALA A 671 -7.25 13.17 -22.20
CA ALA A 671 -6.97 12.04 -21.32
C ALA A 671 -7.10 10.73 -22.11
N CYS A 672 -6.47 9.65 -21.62
CA CYS A 672 -6.51 8.33 -22.26
C CYS A 672 -6.15 8.37 -23.77
N GLY A 673 -5.14 9.15 -24.14
CA GLY A 673 -4.69 9.29 -25.54
C GLY A 673 -5.70 9.96 -26.48
N ARG A 674 -6.84 10.45 -25.97
CA ARG A 674 -7.86 11.18 -26.72
C ARG A 674 -7.88 12.64 -26.31
N SER A 675 -8.31 13.48 -27.23
CA SER A 675 -8.61 14.89 -26.94
C SER A 675 -9.95 15.29 -27.52
N ASN A 676 -10.70 16.10 -26.77
CA ASN A 676 -11.92 16.74 -27.24
C ASN A 676 -11.83 18.25 -27.00
N THR A 677 -12.63 19.03 -27.72
CA THR A 677 -12.79 20.46 -27.48
C THR A 677 -14.15 20.69 -26.84
N VAL A 678 -14.17 21.25 -25.63
CA VAL A 678 -15.39 21.43 -24.83
C VAL A 678 -15.67 22.90 -24.53
N PRO A 679 -16.92 23.30 -24.26
CA PRO A 679 -17.24 24.63 -23.79
C PRO A 679 -16.57 24.92 -22.44
N LYS A 680 -16.21 26.18 -22.20
CA LYS A 680 -15.54 26.61 -20.95
C LYS A 680 -16.25 26.17 -19.66
N HIS A 681 -17.59 26.12 -19.68
CA HIS A 681 -18.42 25.71 -18.54
C HIS A 681 -18.29 24.23 -18.17
N VAL A 682 -17.84 23.40 -19.11
CA VAL A 682 -17.72 21.93 -18.95
C VAL A 682 -16.32 21.53 -18.46
N GLU A 683 -15.32 22.37 -18.72
CA GLU A 683 -13.90 22.15 -18.36
C GLU A 683 -13.64 21.88 -16.86
N PRO A 684 -14.33 22.51 -15.89
CA PRO A 684 -14.20 22.18 -14.46
C PRO A 684 -14.56 20.73 -14.13
N ILE A 685 -15.53 20.12 -14.84
CA ILE A 685 -15.92 18.72 -14.65
C ILE A 685 -14.75 17.80 -15.00
N PHE A 686 -14.06 18.09 -16.11
CA PHE A 686 -12.87 17.34 -16.51
C PHE A 686 -11.75 17.43 -15.46
N ARG A 687 -11.47 18.64 -14.94
CA ARG A 687 -10.46 18.85 -13.87
C ARG A 687 -10.73 18.05 -12.60
N LEU A 688 -12.00 17.83 -12.26
CA LEU A 688 -12.40 17.07 -11.08
C LEU A 688 -12.23 15.55 -11.25
N ILE A 689 -12.48 15.02 -12.46
CA ILE A 689 -12.49 13.57 -12.71
C ILE A 689 -11.13 13.04 -13.18
N ALA A 690 -10.46 13.72 -14.11
CA ALA A 690 -9.26 13.20 -14.77
C ALA A 690 -8.14 12.75 -13.79
N PRO A 691 -7.84 13.48 -12.69
CA PRO A 691 -6.82 13.05 -11.73
C PRO A 691 -7.14 11.74 -11.00
N LEU A 692 -8.41 11.32 -10.91
CA LEU A 692 -8.82 10.07 -10.27
C LEU A 692 -8.50 8.85 -11.16
N VAL A 693 -8.79 8.98 -12.45
CA VAL A 693 -8.63 7.89 -13.45
C VAL A 693 -7.15 7.59 -13.68
N THR A 694 -6.33 8.64 -13.81
CA THR A 694 -4.86 8.53 -13.92
C THR A 694 -4.25 7.84 -12.69
N LYS A 695 -4.91 7.88 -11.52
CA LYS A 695 -4.46 7.26 -10.27
C LYS A 695 -5.19 5.95 -9.93
N ASN A 696 -5.85 5.31 -10.90
CA ASN A 696 -6.54 4.00 -10.74
C ASN A 696 -7.58 3.97 -9.60
N PHE A 697 -8.07 5.13 -9.16
CA PHE A 697 -8.88 5.28 -7.94
C PHE A 697 -8.28 4.61 -6.67
N LYS A 698 -7.01 4.17 -6.69
CA LYS A 698 -6.42 3.30 -5.67
C LYS A 698 -6.16 4.12 -4.41
N GLY A 699 -6.71 3.69 -3.28
CA GLY A 699 -6.65 4.44 -2.02
C GLY A 699 -7.53 5.69 -1.98
N VAL A 700 -8.47 5.88 -2.93
CA VAL A 700 -9.47 6.96 -2.84
C VAL A 700 -10.68 6.48 -2.04
N SER A 701 -10.98 7.15 -0.92
CA SER A 701 -12.12 6.83 -0.08
C SER A 701 -13.48 7.01 -0.78
N ALA A 702 -14.46 6.19 -0.39
CA ALA A 702 -15.83 6.22 -0.90
C ALA A 702 -16.46 7.63 -0.81
N GLN A 703 -16.24 8.30 0.32
CA GLN A 703 -16.70 9.66 0.56
C GLN A 703 -16.12 10.66 -0.43
N ARG A 704 -14.83 10.57 -0.73
CA ARG A 704 -14.18 11.47 -1.70
C ARG A 704 -14.77 11.33 -3.10
N LEU A 705 -15.15 10.12 -3.51
CA LEU A 705 -15.87 9.91 -4.78
C LEU A 705 -17.27 10.53 -4.75
N ARG A 706 -18.05 10.28 -3.68
CA ARG A 706 -19.38 10.87 -3.49
C ARG A 706 -19.33 12.40 -3.47
N HIS A 707 -18.36 12.99 -2.77
CA HIS A 707 -18.16 14.44 -2.73
C HIS A 707 -17.80 14.98 -4.11
N ILE A 708 -16.89 14.35 -4.86
CA ILE A 708 -16.53 14.82 -6.22
C ILE A 708 -17.74 14.76 -7.17
N TYR A 709 -18.54 13.69 -7.11
CA TYR A 709 -19.79 13.60 -7.86
C TYR A 709 -20.80 14.69 -7.45
N GLY A 710 -20.98 14.92 -6.15
CA GLY A 710 -21.80 16.01 -5.63
C GLY A 710 -21.30 17.41 -6.02
N GLN A 711 -19.98 17.63 -6.03
CA GLN A 711 -19.36 18.90 -6.46
C GLN A 711 -19.59 19.15 -7.96
N ILE A 712 -19.56 18.11 -8.80
CA ILE A 712 -19.91 18.22 -10.22
C ILE A 712 -21.38 18.64 -10.38
N VAL A 713 -22.30 18.02 -9.63
CA VAL A 713 -23.74 18.27 -9.74
C VAL A 713 -24.14 19.64 -9.16
N GLU A 714 -23.81 19.90 -7.88
CA GLU A 714 -24.23 21.11 -7.15
C GLU A 714 -23.30 22.32 -7.41
N GLY A 715 -22.01 22.08 -7.67
CA GLY A 715 -21.01 23.14 -7.82
C GLY A 715 -20.76 23.58 -9.26
N VAL A 716 -21.04 22.72 -10.25
CA VAL A 716 -20.83 23.04 -11.68
C VAL A 716 -22.15 23.00 -12.46
N ILE A 717 -22.83 21.84 -12.50
CA ILE A 717 -23.96 21.62 -13.40
C ILE A 717 -25.18 22.50 -13.09
N LYS A 718 -25.71 22.44 -11.86
CA LYS A 718 -26.90 23.26 -11.50
C LYS A 718 -26.63 24.77 -11.64
N PRO A 719 -25.52 25.33 -11.10
CA PRO A 719 -25.24 26.76 -11.25
C PRO A 719 -25.11 27.20 -12.72
N THR A 720 -24.53 26.37 -13.60
CA THR A 720 -24.46 26.68 -15.04
C THR A 720 -25.83 26.67 -15.71
N LEU A 721 -26.73 25.77 -15.33
CA LEU A 721 -28.09 25.70 -15.87
C LEU A 721 -29.01 26.81 -15.34
N GLU A 722 -28.76 27.32 -14.13
CA GLU A 722 -29.50 28.43 -13.51
C GLU A 722 -28.98 29.82 -13.93
N ASP A 723 -27.79 29.91 -14.54
CA ASP A 723 -27.19 31.19 -14.97
C ASP A 723 -27.88 31.76 -16.22
N ASN A 724 -28.82 32.69 -15.97
CA ASN A 724 -29.52 33.49 -16.97
C ASN A 724 -28.72 34.72 -17.45
N GLY A 725 -27.43 34.85 -17.11
CA GLY A 725 -26.59 35.98 -17.51
C GLY A 725 -26.35 36.02 -19.02
N TRP A 726 -26.18 37.23 -19.59
CA TRP A 726 -25.96 37.43 -21.03
C TRP A 726 -24.78 36.61 -21.57
N ASN A 727 -23.69 36.49 -20.81
CA ASN A 727 -22.54 35.68 -21.22
C ASN A 727 -22.86 34.17 -21.26
N SER A 728 -23.71 33.67 -20.35
CA SER A 728 -24.21 32.29 -20.40
C SER A 728 -25.09 32.09 -21.63
N TRP A 729 -26.02 33.01 -21.89
CA TRP A 729 -26.91 32.98 -23.06
C TRP A 729 -26.17 32.88 -24.40
N PHE A 730 -25.04 33.59 -24.56
CA PHE A 730 -24.21 33.50 -25.78
C PHE A 730 -23.26 32.29 -25.86
N THR A 731 -22.98 31.58 -24.75
CA THR A 731 -21.93 30.53 -24.72
C THR A 731 -22.41 29.14 -24.31
N LEU A 732 -23.61 29.02 -23.75
CA LEU A 732 -24.21 27.78 -23.29
C LEU A 732 -25.26 27.28 -24.30
N PHE A 733 -24.79 26.57 -25.32
CA PHE A 733 -25.63 26.00 -26.39
C PHE A 733 -26.61 24.95 -25.85
N GLU A 734 -27.77 24.80 -26.50
CA GLU A 734 -28.83 23.86 -26.09
C GLU A 734 -28.34 22.40 -26.04
N GLY A 735 -27.43 21.97 -26.92
CA GLY A 735 -26.80 20.66 -26.83
C GLY A 735 -26.03 20.45 -25.52
N THR A 736 -25.30 21.48 -25.06
CA THR A 736 -24.59 21.45 -23.77
C THR A 736 -25.55 21.45 -22.58
N LYS A 737 -26.65 22.21 -22.65
CA LYS A 737 -27.72 22.17 -21.62
C LYS A 737 -28.39 20.81 -21.56
N ALA A 738 -28.72 20.22 -22.70
CA ALA A 738 -29.30 18.89 -22.79
C ALA A 738 -28.36 17.82 -22.20
N TRP A 739 -27.06 17.89 -22.52
CA TRP A 739 -26.04 17.03 -21.93
C TRP A 739 -25.97 17.18 -20.39
N MET A 740 -25.91 18.42 -19.88
CA MET A 740 -25.92 18.68 -18.43
C MET A 740 -27.20 18.17 -17.74
N ASN A 741 -28.38 18.43 -18.32
CA ASN A 741 -29.66 17.91 -17.85
C ASN A 741 -29.74 16.38 -17.89
N SER A 742 -29.03 15.73 -18.82
CA SER A 742 -28.97 14.26 -18.89
C SER A 742 -28.23 13.63 -17.70
N ILE A 743 -27.26 14.35 -17.11
CA ILE A 743 -26.59 13.95 -15.86
C ILE A 743 -27.56 14.11 -14.68
N LEU A 744 -28.25 15.26 -14.57
CA LEU A 744 -29.19 15.53 -13.47
C LEU A 744 -30.37 14.54 -13.44
N SER A 745 -30.96 14.26 -14.60
CA SER A 745 -32.06 13.31 -14.75
C SER A 745 -31.63 11.83 -14.67
N GLY A 746 -30.32 11.58 -14.60
CA GLY A 746 -29.74 10.24 -14.69
C GLY A 746 -29.96 9.53 -16.03
N THR A 747 -30.45 10.23 -17.06
CA THR A 747 -30.67 9.66 -18.39
C THR A 747 -29.36 9.38 -19.12
N LEU A 748 -28.28 10.14 -18.84
CA LEU A 748 -26.94 9.84 -19.38
C LEU A 748 -26.52 8.41 -19.04
N PHE A 749 -26.66 8.01 -17.77
CA PHE A 749 -26.25 6.69 -17.27
C PHE A 749 -27.10 5.52 -17.79
N LYS A 750 -28.27 5.82 -18.38
CA LYS A 750 -29.18 4.83 -18.99
C LYS A 750 -29.05 4.74 -20.50
N ASN A 751 -28.77 5.87 -21.15
CA ASN A 751 -28.78 6.00 -22.60
C ASN A 751 -27.40 5.80 -23.23
N ILE A 752 -26.32 5.96 -22.47
CA ILE A 752 -24.97 5.71 -22.98
C ILE A 752 -24.69 4.21 -23.07
N HIS A 753 -24.02 3.79 -24.14
CA HIS A 753 -23.62 2.39 -24.33
C HIS A 753 -22.35 2.10 -23.52
N TRP A 754 -22.52 1.88 -22.22
CA TRP A 754 -21.45 1.52 -21.28
C TRP A 754 -21.61 0.09 -20.79
N TYR A 755 -20.58 -0.74 -21.01
CA TYR A 755 -20.59 -2.15 -20.62
C TYR A 755 -19.28 -2.56 -19.95
N GLU A 756 -19.35 -3.55 -19.06
CA GLU A 756 -18.15 -4.18 -18.50
C GLU A 756 -17.37 -4.95 -19.58
N PRO A 757 -16.02 -4.97 -19.55
CA PRO A 757 -15.20 -5.71 -20.52
C PRO A 757 -15.60 -7.18 -20.69
N ALA A 758 -16.00 -7.85 -19.60
CA ALA A 758 -16.50 -9.22 -19.63
C ALA A 758 -17.79 -9.39 -20.45
N THR A 759 -18.65 -8.36 -20.51
CA THR A 759 -19.91 -8.40 -21.30
C THR A 759 -19.62 -8.56 -22.78
N PHE A 760 -18.63 -7.82 -23.31
CA PHE A 760 -18.24 -7.92 -24.72
C PHE A 760 -17.71 -9.31 -25.06
N LEU A 761 -16.81 -9.85 -24.25
CA LEU A 761 -16.27 -11.19 -24.45
C LEU A 761 -17.39 -12.25 -24.36
N TYR A 762 -18.25 -12.20 -23.34
CA TYR A 762 -19.32 -13.16 -23.16
C TYR A 762 -20.35 -13.12 -24.30
N ALA A 763 -20.73 -11.91 -24.76
CA ALA A 763 -21.71 -11.72 -25.82
C ALA A 763 -21.17 -12.08 -27.21
N PHE A 764 -19.91 -11.75 -27.51
CA PHE A 764 -19.35 -11.84 -28.86
C PHE A 764 -18.49 -13.07 -29.11
N LEU A 765 -17.91 -13.72 -28.09
CA LEU A 765 -17.15 -14.97 -28.27
C LEU A 765 -17.97 -16.12 -28.89
N PRO A 766 -19.29 -16.28 -28.63
CA PRO A 766 -20.10 -17.24 -29.39
C PRO A 766 -20.20 -16.89 -30.88
N LEU A 767 -20.15 -15.60 -31.22
CA LEU A 767 -20.28 -15.11 -32.58
C LEU A 767 -19.01 -15.31 -33.41
N THR A 768 -17.81 -15.22 -32.84
CA THR A 768 -16.55 -15.54 -33.57
C THR A 768 -16.50 -17.02 -34.00
N ARG A 769 -17.26 -17.89 -33.33
CA ARG A 769 -17.41 -19.31 -33.66
C ARG A 769 -18.37 -19.54 -34.85
N THR A 770 -19.05 -18.50 -35.34
CA THR A 770 -19.98 -18.54 -36.48
C THR A 770 -19.56 -17.55 -37.57
N ASN A 771 -19.42 -17.99 -38.82
CA ASN A 771 -18.78 -17.28 -39.94
C ASN A 771 -19.39 -15.92 -40.39
N SER A 772 -20.34 -15.34 -39.66
CA SER A 772 -21.18 -14.20 -40.08
C SER A 772 -20.71 -12.82 -39.63
N LEU A 773 -19.74 -12.68 -38.72
CA LEU A 773 -19.35 -11.40 -38.11
C LEU A 773 -17.82 -11.20 -38.13
N LYS A 774 -17.30 -10.82 -39.31
CA LYS A 774 -16.14 -11.53 -39.87
C LYS A 774 -14.71 -11.03 -39.57
N ASN A 775 -14.49 -9.83 -39.03
CA ASN A 775 -13.13 -9.37 -38.62
C ASN A 775 -13.18 -8.33 -37.49
N SER A 776 -13.93 -7.23 -37.66
CA SER A 776 -13.84 -6.07 -36.74
C SER A 776 -14.31 -6.32 -35.31
N ILE A 777 -15.15 -7.32 -35.07
CA ILE A 777 -15.49 -7.78 -33.71
C ILE A 777 -14.35 -8.60 -33.13
N GLU A 778 -13.69 -9.45 -33.93
CA GLU A 778 -12.55 -10.23 -33.46
C GLU A 778 -11.36 -9.33 -33.11
N ASP A 779 -11.03 -8.35 -33.97
CA ASP A 779 -10.01 -7.33 -33.71
C ASP A 779 -10.30 -6.53 -32.42
N PHE A 780 -11.58 -6.32 -32.11
CA PHE A 780 -12.01 -5.66 -30.88
C PHE A 780 -11.87 -6.57 -29.66
N LEU A 781 -12.23 -7.85 -29.76
CA LEU A 781 -12.06 -8.79 -28.66
C LEU A 781 -10.59 -9.07 -28.36
N ASP A 782 -9.74 -9.18 -29.39
CA ASP A 782 -8.29 -9.26 -29.25
C ASP A 782 -7.76 -8.00 -28.52
N TYR A 783 -8.26 -6.81 -28.88
CA TYR A 783 -7.93 -5.56 -28.19
C TYR A 783 -8.39 -5.52 -26.72
N VAL A 784 -9.57 -6.07 -26.39
CA VAL A 784 -10.02 -6.23 -24.99
C VAL A 784 -9.04 -7.12 -24.21
N VAL A 785 -8.62 -8.24 -24.79
CA VAL A 785 -7.64 -9.14 -24.15
C VAL A 785 -6.27 -8.47 -24.01
N GLN A 786 -5.77 -7.77 -25.04
CA GLN A 786 -4.51 -7.01 -24.97
C GLN A 786 -4.53 -5.98 -23.85
N ILE A 787 -5.62 -5.22 -23.70
CA ILE A 787 -5.79 -4.26 -22.60
C ILE A 787 -5.74 -4.94 -21.24
N HIS A 788 -6.40 -6.09 -21.11
CA HIS A 788 -6.47 -6.82 -19.85
C HIS A 788 -5.14 -7.50 -19.47
N ILE A 789 -4.34 -7.92 -20.45
CA ILE A 789 -2.97 -8.44 -20.25
C ILE A 789 -2.01 -7.34 -19.78
N HIS A 790 -2.12 -6.12 -20.33
CA HIS A 790 -1.07 -5.09 -20.17
C HIS A 790 -1.35 -4.00 -19.13
N SER A 791 -2.57 -3.89 -18.59
CA SER A 791 -2.93 -2.81 -17.66
C SER A 791 -3.33 -3.33 -16.28
N GLU A 792 -2.71 -2.80 -15.23
CA GLU A 792 -3.12 -3.05 -13.85
C GLU A 792 -4.31 -2.17 -13.40
N ASN A 793 -4.75 -1.23 -14.25
CA ASN A 793 -5.78 -0.25 -13.93
C ASN A 793 -7.13 -0.65 -14.54
N MET A 794 -7.94 -1.39 -13.78
CA MET A 794 -9.25 -1.91 -14.22
C MET A 794 -10.22 -0.80 -14.68
N ASP A 795 -10.14 0.41 -14.12
CA ASP A 795 -11.03 1.51 -14.52
C ASP A 795 -10.61 2.12 -15.85
N TRP A 796 -9.30 2.21 -16.09
CA TRP A 796 -8.72 2.56 -17.38
C TRP A 796 -9.02 1.49 -18.42
N GLN A 797 -8.93 0.19 -18.08
CA GLN A 797 -9.34 -0.90 -18.97
C GLN A 797 -10.80 -0.72 -19.42
N ARG A 798 -11.72 -0.54 -18.45
CA ARG A 798 -13.15 -0.29 -18.72
C ARG A 798 -13.35 0.90 -19.65
N LEU A 799 -12.71 2.03 -19.34
CA LEU A 799 -12.85 3.27 -20.10
C LEU A 799 -12.33 3.12 -21.53
N GLU A 800 -11.15 2.53 -21.72
CA GLU A 800 -10.50 2.35 -23.02
C GLU A 800 -11.25 1.35 -23.92
N VAL A 801 -11.71 0.24 -23.35
CA VAL A 801 -12.57 -0.74 -24.04
C VAL A 801 -13.87 -0.09 -24.52
N ASN A 802 -14.55 0.68 -23.66
CA ASN A 802 -15.80 1.37 -24.06
C ASN A 802 -15.54 2.44 -25.12
N PHE A 803 -14.42 3.17 -25.08
CA PHE A 803 -14.06 4.10 -26.16
C PHE A 803 -13.83 3.39 -27.50
N ARG A 804 -13.15 2.24 -27.51
CA ARG A 804 -12.93 1.45 -28.73
C ARG A 804 -14.25 0.90 -29.27
N PHE A 805 -15.12 0.43 -28.39
CA PHE A 805 -16.48 0.00 -28.75
C PHE A 805 -17.30 1.13 -29.37
N ALA A 806 -17.26 2.33 -28.79
CA ALA A 806 -17.97 3.49 -29.31
C ALA A 806 -17.51 3.90 -30.72
N GLN A 807 -16.22 3.74 -31.04
CA GLN A 807 -15.70 3.95 -32.40
C GLN A 807 -16.29 2.94 -33.41
N ILE A 808 -16.41 1.67 -33.01
CA ILE A 808 -17.03 0.62 -33.84
C ILE A 808 -18.51 0.92 -34.07
N ILE A 809 -19.25 1.29 -33.02
CA ILE A 809 -20.68 1.64 -33.10
C ILE A 809 -20.93 2.94 -33.88
N LYS A 810 -20.00 3.90 -33.91
CA LYS A 810 -20.11 5.11 -34.73
C LYS A 810 -19.95 4.82 -36.22
N ASN A 811 -19.11 3.84 -36.57
CA ASN A 811 -18.81 3.47 -37.96
C ASN A 811 -19.69 2.32 -38.50
N ALA A 812 -20.55 1.73 -37.65
CA ALA A 812 -21.43 0.62 -37.99
C ALA A 812 -22.68 1.06 -38.77
N GLU A 813 -23.09 0.26 -39.76
CA GLU A 813 -24.40 0.40 -40.41
C GLU A 813 -25.54 0.20 -39.41
N THR A 814 -26.65 0.93 -39.57
CA THR A 814 -27.77 0.94 -38.62
C THR A 814 -28.30 -0.45 -38.25
N PRO A 815 -28.53 -1.41 -39.18
CA PRO A 815 -29.04 -2.74 -38.80
C PRO A 815 -28.03 -3.52 -37.94
N TYR A 816 -26.75 -3.44 -38.30
CA TYR A 816 -25.64 -4.09 -37.61
C TYR A 816 -25.43 -3.52 -36.20
N LYS A 817 -25.50 -2.18 -36.09
CA LYS A 817 -25.48 -1.45 -34.82
C LYS A 817 -26.60 -1.90 -33.90
N THR A 818 -27.85 -1.96 -34.39
CA THR A 818 -29.00 -2.41 -33.59
C THR A 818 -28.80 -3.84 -33.10
N GLN A 819 -28.41 -4.77 -33.99
CA GLN A 819 -28.16 -6.17 -33.62
C GLN A 819 -27.10 -6.33 -32.51
N ILE A 820 -26.01 -5.56 -32.58
CA ILE A 820 -24.95 -5.59 -31.55
C ILE A 820 -25.46 -5.07 -30.21
N LEU A 821 -26.20 -3.96 -30.22
CA LEU A 821 -26.70 -3.32 -29.01
C LEU A 821 -27.79 -4.16 -28.32
N ASP A 822 -28.70 -4.76 -29.10
CA ASP A 822 -29.72 -5.69 -28.59
C ASP A 822 -29.09 -6.93 -27.95
N LEU A 823 -28.03 -7.49 -28.56
CA LEU A 823 -27.29 -8.62 -28.01
C LEU A 823 -26.60 -8.28 -26.68
N LEU A 824 -25.95 -7.12 -26.59
CA LEU A 824 -25.33 -6.66 -25.34
C LEU A 824 -26.37 -6.36 -24.26
N ALA A 825 -27.51 -5.76 -24.62
CA ALA A 825 -28.61 -5.48 -23.69
C ALA A 825 -29.29 -6.77 -23.17
N ALA A 826 -29.36 -7.83 -23.99
CA ALA A 826 -29.86 -9.14 -23.58
C ALA A 826 -28.85 -9.94 -22.73
N THR A 827 -27.56 -9.57 -22.75
CA THR A 827 -26.49 -10.32 -22.08
C THR A 827 -26.48 -10.08 -20.57
N LYS A 828 -26.70 -11.15 -19.79
CA LYS A 828 -26.59 -11.14 -18.32
C LYS A 828 -25.32 -11.89 -17.90
N LEU A 829 -24.37 -11.16 -17.32
CA LEU A 829 -23.14 -11.76 -16.81
C LEU A 829 -23.40 -12.64 -15.56
N PRO A 830 -22.80 -13.84 -15.49
CA PRO A 830 -22.64 -14.58 -14.24
C PRO A 830 -21.94 -13.76 -13.16
N LYS A 831 -22.31 -13.97 -11.89
CA LYS A 831 -21.63 -13.37 -10.73
C LYS A 831 -20.38 -14.17 -10.35
N ASP A 832 -19.37 -14.15 -11.24
CA ASP A 832 -18.05 -14.73 -11.00
C ASP A 832 -16.96 -13.68 -11.25
N GLN A 833 -16.05 -13.52 -10.28
CA GLN A 833 -14.92 -12.60 -10.36
C GLN A 833 -13.82 -13.10 -11.32
N ARG A 834 -13.72 -14.42 -11.54
CA ARG A 834 -12.73 -15.04 -12.44
C ARG A 834 -13.18 -15.08 -13.90
N LEU A 835 -14.47 -14.80 -14.17
CA LEU A 835 -15.11 -14.90 -15.48
C LEU A 835 -14.34 -14.15 -16.58
N LEU A 836 -13.83 -12.94 -16.30
CA LEU A 836 -13.07 -12.17 -17.29
C LEU A 836 -11.79 -12.89 -17.72
N SER A 837 -11.00 -13.40 -16.77
CA SER A 837 -9.78 -14.17 -17.04
C SER A 837 -10.06 -15.43 -17.85
N HIS A 838 -11.12 -16.17 -17.48
CA HIS A 838 -11.54 -17.36 -18.22
C HIS A 838 -11.96 -17.02 -19.66
N LEU A 839 -12.78 -15.99 -19.87
CA LEU A 839 -13.22 -15.54 -21.19
C LEU A 839 -12.06 -15.05 -22.08
N CYS A 840 -11.07 -14.36 -21.49
CA CYS A 840 -9.84 -13.98 -22.19
C CYS A 840 -9.05 -15.22 -22.65
N MET A 841 -8.90 -16.23 -21.80
CA MET A 841 -8.22 -17.48 -22.16
C MET A 841 -8.98 -18.27 -23.22
N ASP A 842 -10.29 -18.40 -23.09
CA ASP A 842 -11.17 -19.04 -24.08
C ASP A 842 -11.00 -18.43 -25.48
N LEU A 843 -10.90 -17.09 -25.56
CA LEU A 843 -10.63 -16.39 -26.81
C LEU A 843 -9.20 -16.68 -27.32
N LEU A 844 -8.17 -16.56 -26.47
CA LEU A 844 -6.78 -16.85 -26.85
C LEU A 844 -6.63 -18.27 -27.40
N ILE A 845 -7.20 -19.26 -26.72
CA ILE A 845 -7.22 -20.66 -27.14
C ILE A 845 -7.94 -20.81 -28.49
N HIS A 846 -9.11 -20.17 -28.66
CA HIS A 846 -9.87 -20.20 -29.90
C HIS A 846 -9.09 -19.58 -31.08
N ARG A 847 -8.44 -18.42 -30.89
CA ARG A 847 -7.65 -17.74 -31.91
C ARG A 847 -6.42 -18.56 -32.29
N LEU A 848 -5.67 -19.08 -31.31
CA LEU A 848 -4.50 -19.94 -31.54
C LEU A 848 -4.87 -21.25 -32.27
N ALA A 849 -5.96 -21.91 -31.88
CA ALA A 849 -6.45 -23.11 -32.56
C ALA A 849 -6.91 -22.81 -34.00
N THR A 850 -7.54 -21.67 -34.24
CA THR A 850 -7.97 -21.24 -35.59
C THR A 850 -6.76 -20.96 -36.50
N LEU A 851 -5.73 -20.28 -35.98
CA LEU A 851 -4.49 -20.02 -36.71
C LEU A 851 -3.74 -21.33 -37.02
N GLY A 852 -3.58 -22.21 -36.02
CA GLY A 852 -2.91 -23.50 -36.19
C GLY A 852 -3.61 -24.46 -37.15
N ALA A 853 -4.94 -24.40 -37.24
CA ALA A 853 -5.74 -25.23 -38.14
C ALA A 853 -5.90 -24.66 -39.56
N SER A 854 -5.35 -23.47 -39.84
CA SER A 854 -5.47 -22.83 -41.16
C SER A 854 -4.64 -23.56 -42.24
N ILE A 855 -5.31 -24.31 -43.12
CA ILE A 855 -4.64 -25.05 -44.20
C ILE A 855 -4.09 -24.07 -45.23
N CYS A 856 -2.81 -24.23 -45.58
CA CYS A 856 -2.16 -23.41 -46.60
C CYS A 856 -2.36 -23.97 -48.02
N GLU A 857 -3.61 -23.94 -48.52
CA GLU A 857 -3.89 -24.08 -49.94
C GLU A 857 -4.56 -22.82 -50.50
N SER A 858 -3.75 -21.92 -51.01
CA SER A 858 -4.18 -20.82 -51.87
C SER A 858 -4.57 -21.34 -53.27
N SER A 859 -5.58 -22.21 -53.35
CA SER A 859 -6.23 -22.51 -54.63
C SER A 859 -7.09 -21.31 -55.03
N ALA A 860 -6.63 -20.55 -56.02
CA ALA A 860 -7.32 -19.37 -56.51
C ALA A 860 -8.67 -19.75 -57.11
N ARG A 861 -9.76 -19.51 -56.36
CA ARG A 861 -11.13 -19.58 -56.86
C ARG A 861 -11.64 -18.16 -57.12
N PHE A 862 -12.23 -17.97 -58.29
CA PHE A 862 -12.56 -16.66 -58.88
C PHE A 862 -13.61 -15.84 -58.13
N PHE A 863 -14.18 -16.38 -57.04
CA PHE A 863 -15.16 -15.69 -56.19
C PHE A 863 -14.87 -15.95 -54.70
N GLY A 864 -14.18 -15.00 -54.06
CA GLY A 864 -14.13 -14.84 -52.60
C GLY A 864 -13.20 -15.79 -51.82
N TYR A 865 -12.22 -15.22 -51.11
CA TYR A 865 -11.44 -15.95 -50.11
C TYR A 865 -12.34 -16.38 -48.93
N THR A 866 -12.53 -17.69 -48.79
CA THR A 866 -13.00 -18.31 -47.53
C THR A 866 -11.85 -19.13 -46.97
N HIS A 867 -11.22 -18.64 -45.89
CA HIS A 867 -10.24 -19.43 -45.15
C HIS A 867 -10.95 -20.66 -44.57
N ARG A 868 -10.64 -21.85 -45.10
CA ARG A 868 -11.07 -23.12 -44.54
C ARG A 868 -9.97 -23.64 -43.63
N TYR A 869 -10.21 -23.61 -42.32
CA TYR A 869 -9.42 -24.38 -41.37
C TYR A 869 -9.92 -25.83 -41.32
N SER A 870 -9.06 -26.79 -40.98
CA SER A 870 -9.52 -28.17 -40.73
C SER A 870 -10.27 -28.22 -39.40
N PRO A 871 -11.55 -28.66 -39.35
CA PRO A 871 -12.29 -28.79 -38.10
C PRO A 871 -11.67 -29.81 -37.14
N GLU A 872 -10.97 -30.81 -37.67
CA GLU A 872 -10.32 -31.87 -36.90
C GLU A 872 -9.02 -31.37 -36.26
N ILE A 873 -8.17 -30.68 -37.03
CA ILE A 873 -6.94 -30.04 -36.50
C ILE A 873 -7.32 -28.96 -35.49
N TYR A 874 -8.33 -28.14 -35.78
CA TYR A 874 -8.85 -27.13 -34.84
C TYR A 874 -9.26 -27.76 -33.51
N ARG A 875 -10.06 -28.84 -33.55
CA ARG A 875 -10.50 -29.54 -32.34
C ARG A 875 -9.31 -30.15 -31.59
N GLY A 876 -8.35 -30.74 -32.31
CA GLY A 876 -7.13 -31.33 -31.72
C GLY A 876 -6.25 -30.31 -31.00
N ILE A 877 -5.94 -29.18 -31.64
CA ILE A 877 -5.16 -28.08 -31.05
C ILE A 877 -5.92 -27.47 -29.86
N LYS A 878 -7.22 -27.21 -30.04
CA LYS A 878 -8.07 -26.65 -28.99
C LYS A 878 -8.08 -27.52 -27.74
N THR A 879 -8.35 -28.83 -27.86
CA THR A 879 -8.40 -29.74 -26.70
C THR A 879 -7.04 -29.89 -26.01
N LYS A 880 -5.92 -29.88 -26.76
CA LYS A 880 -4.57 -29.83 -26.17
C LYS A 880 -4.40 -28.58 -25.30
N LEU A 881 -4.76 -27.41 -25.82
CA LEU A 881 -4.67 -26.12 -25.11
C LEU A 881 -5.60 -26.04 -23.89
N GLU A 882 -6.87 -26.45 -24.04
CA GLU A 882 -7.83 -26.48 -22.93
C GLU A 882 -7.36 -27.38 -21.79
N LYS A 883 -6.77 -28.55 -22.09
CA LYS A 883 -6.21 -29.44 -21.07
C LYS A 883 -5.05 -28.78 -20.32
N LEU A 884 -4.11 -28.16 -21.04
CA LEU A 884 -2.93 -27.52 -20.46
C LEU A 884 -3.25 -26.34 -19.54
N VAL A 885 -4.36 -25.63 -19.80
CA VAL A 885 -4.83 -24.51 -18.96
C VAL A 885 -5.75 -25.00 -17.85
N GLY A 886 -6.63 -25.96 -18.13
CA GLY A 886 -7.61 -26.52 -17.19
C GLY A 886 -7.02 -27.30 -16.01
N GLU A 887 -5.75 -27.68 -16.08
CA GLU A 887 -4.99 -28.22 -14.94
C GLU A 887 -4.59 -27.14 -13.91
N THR A 888 -4.97 -25.86 -14.11
CA THR A 888 -4.65 -24.74 -13.21
C THR A 888 -5.85 -23.86 -12.84
N GLU A 889 -6.18 -23.74 -11.55
CA GLU A 889 -7.20 -22.79 -11.02
C GLU A 889 -6.68 -21.34 -10.93
N SER A 890 -5.98 -20.89 -11.97
CA SER A 890 -5.05 -19.78 -11.92
C SER A 890 -5.59 -18.44 -12.44
N SER A 891 -4.85 -17.37 -12.15
CA SER A 891 -5.10 -16.05 -12.77
C SER A 891 -4.59 -15.99 -14.21
N LEU A 892 -5.06 -15.03 -15.01
CA LEU A 892 -4.59 -14.85 -16.40
C LEU A 892 -3.05 -14.71 -16.46
N GLY A 893 -2.44 -13.97 -15.52
CA GLY A 893 -0.99 -13.79 -15.45
C GLY A 893 -0.20 -15.08 -15.20
N GLU A 894 -0.80 -16.09 -14.56
CA GLU A 894 -0.21 -17.42 -14.34
C GLU A 894 -0.45 -18.35 -15.54
N MET A 895 -1.57 -18.16 -16.26
CA MET A 895 -1.92 -18.95 -17.45
C MET A 895 -1.11 -18.55 -18.70
N LEU A 896 -0.76 -17.27 -18.88
CA LEU A 896 0.01 -16.79 -20.04
C LEU A 896 1.40 -17.48 -20.19
N PRO A 897 2.22 -17.67 -19.14
CA PRO A 897 3.50 -18.39 -19.24
C PRO A 897 3.35 -19.90 -19.53
N ILE A 898 2.22 -20.50 -19.16
CA ILE A 898 1.91 -21.89 -19.53
C ILE A 898 1.63 -21.95 -21.03
N LEU A 899 0.69 -21.12 -21.50
CA LEU A 899 0.32 -21.04 -22.92
C LEU A 899 1.54 -20.74 -23.81
N HIS A 900 2.38 -19.78 -23.40
CA HIS A 900 3.61 -19.40 -24.13
C HIS A 900 4.57 -20.57 -24.33
N ARG A 901 4.87 -21.33 -23.25
CA ARG A 901 5.74 -22.51 -23.34
C ARG A 901 5.16 -23.59 -24.25
N SER A 902 3.84 -23.72 -24.28
CA SER A 902 3.14 -24.72 -25.11
C SER A 902 3.08 -24.38 -26.59
N LEU A 903 3.28 -23.12 -27.02
CA LEU A 903 3.17 -22.70 -28.43
C LEU A 903 4.06 -23.50 -29.39
N HIS A 904 5.26 -23.88 -28.93
CA HIS A 904 6.20 -24.70 -29.69
C HIS A 904 5.66 -26.10 -30.04
N CYS A 905 4.63 -26.57 -29.33
CA CYS A 905 4.05 -27.91 -29.51
C CYS A 905 2.74 -27.92 -30.33
N LEU A 906 2.28 -26.77 -30.85
CA LEU A 906 0.94 -26.63 -31.44
C LEU A 906 0.89 -26.76 -32.97
N ALA A 907 2.02 -26.61 -33.65
CA ALA A 907 2.07 -26.48 -35.10
C ALA A 907 2.88 -27.59 -35.76
N GLU A 908 2.23 -28.36 -36.63
CA GLU A 908 2.83 -29.43 -37.43
C GLU A 908 3.52 -28.90 -38.71
N ASN A 909 3.37 -27.60 -39.00
CA ASN A 909 3.95 -26.91 -40.16
C ASN A 909 4.48 -25.52 -39.77
N THR A 910 5.67 -25.18 -40.25
CA THR A 910 6.38 -23.90 -40.01
C THR A 910 5.52 -22.66 -40.24
N LEU A 911 4.69 -22.62 -41.28
CA LEU A 911 3.87 -21.44 -41.58
C LEU A 911 2.74 -21.21 -40.55
N ALA A 912 2.17 -22.29 -40.03
CA ALA A 912 1.16 -22.21 -38.98
C ALA A 912 1.81 -21.78 -37.64
N TYR A 913 3.02 -22.25 -37.38
CA TYR A 913 3.83 -21.83 -36.24
C TYR A 913 4.17 -20.33 -36.29
N GLU A 914 4.65 -19.82 -37.43
CA GLU A 914 4.95 -18.39 -37.64
C GLU A 914 3.73 -17.50 -37.38
N ARG A 915 2.55 -17.90 -37.85
CA ARG A 915 1.29 -17.17 -37.60
C ARG A 915 0.90 -17.19 -36.12
N ILE A 916 1.01 -18.34 -35.46
CA ILE A 916 0.77 -18.50 -34.01
C ILE A 916 1.71 -17.58 -33.21
N VAL A 917 3.01 -17.61 -33.53
CA VAL A 917 4.03 -16.80 -32.84
C VAL A 917 3.82 -15.31 -33.08
N SER A 918 3.56 -14.89 -34.32
CA SER A 918 3.29 -13.50 -34.69
C SER A 918 2.04 -12.94 -33.99
N TYR A 919 0.96 -13.72 -33.96
CA TYR A 919 -0.24 -13.38 -33.19
C TYR A 919 0.07 -13.29 -31.69
N TRP A 920 0.73 -14.29 -31.10
CA TRP A 920 1.08 -14.28 -29.68
C TRP A 920 1.97 -13.09 -29.31
N GLN A 921 3.00 -12.80 -30.11
CA GLN A 921 3.84 -11.61 -29.95
C GLN A 921 3.01 -10.33 -30.04
N THR A 922 2.02 -10.25 -30.92
CA THR A 922 1.10 -9.10 -30.97
C THR A 922 0.24 -9.00 -29.70
N MET A 923 -0.18 -10.12 -29.12
CA MET A 923 -0.99 -10.18 -27.90
C MET A 923 -0.21 -9.91 -26.61
N THR A 924 1.10 -10.21 -26.57
CA THR A 924 1.96 -10.06 -25.36
C THR A 924 3.08 -9.03 -25.49
N SER A 925 3.25 -8.40 -26.66
CA SER A 925 4.12 -7.23 -26.76
C SER A 925 3.40 -6.03 -26.16
N GLN A 926 4.09 -5.32 -25.28
CA GLN A 926 3.61 -4.04 -24.76
C GLN A 926 3.22 -3.16 -25.95
N MET A 927 2.03 -2.55 -25.91
CA MET A 927 1.65 -1.58 -26.93
C MET A 927 2.75 -0.53 -27.06
N VAL A 928 3.48 -0.54 -28.19
CA VAL A 928 4.57 0.40 -28.50
C VAL A 928 3.94 1.75 -28.87
N LYS A 929 3.47 2.41 -27.82
CA LYS A 929 3.05 3.81 -27.68
C LYS A 929 2.68 4.02 -26.20
N ARG A 930 3.70 4.05 -25.34
CA ARG A 930 3.61 4.87 -24.13
C ARG A 930 3.23 6.28 -24.57
N MET A 931 2.29 6.90 -23.87
CA MET A 931 1.91 8.28 -24.18
C MET A 931 3.13 9.19 -24.01
N PRO A 932 3.34 10.19 -24.88
CA PRO A 932 3.96 11.41 -24.40
C PRO A 932 3.04 11.96 -23.31
N ILE A 933 3.53 12.02 -22.08
CA ILE A 933 2.87 12.84 -21.05
C ILE A 933 3.18 14.29 -21.45
N GLU A 934 2.30 14.87 -22.29
CA GLU A 934 2.40 16.25 -22.78
C GLU A 934 2.19 17.24 -21.63
N GLY A 935 3.23 17.44 -20.82
CA GLY A 935 3.31 18.47 -19.81
C GLY A 935 3.70 19.83 -20.38
N ASP A 936 3.01 20.32 -21.42
CA ASP A 936 3.25 21.69 -21.94
C ASP A 936 2.08 22.34 -22.71
N VAL A 937 0.84 22.32 -22.16
CA VAL A 937 -0.27 23.17 -22.65
C VAL A 937 -1.10 23.81 -21.52
N MET A 938 -0.44 24.40 -20.52
CA MET A 938 -1.08 25.30 -19.53
C MET A 938 -0.09 26.42 -19.14
N GLY A 939 0.29 27.28 -20.09
CA GLY A 939 1.23 28.37 -19.79
C GLY A 939 1.51 29.43 -20.85
N LYS A 940 1.27 29.19 -22.16
CA LYS A 940 1.59 30.15 -23.22
C LYS A 940 0.57 30.18 -24.36
N GLN A 941 -0.40 31.08 -24.28
CA GLN A 941 -1.04 31.74 -25.44
C GLN A 941 -1.93 32.89 -24.95
N TYR A 942 -1.41 34.13 -25.02
CA TYR A 942 -2.12 35.39 -25.35
C TYR A 942 -1.21 36.61 -25.08
N VAL A 943 -0.27 36.87 -26.00
CA VAL A 943 0.35 38.19 -26.23
C VAL A 943 0.58 38.30 -27.74
N SER A 944 0.08 39.37 -28.38
CA SER A 944 -0.13 39.51 -29.85
C SER A 944 -1.09 38.43 -30.42
N VAL A 945 -2.08 38.70 -31.26
CA VAL A 945 -2.36 39.72 -32.30
C VAL A 945 -3.90 39.98 -32.27
N LEU A 946 -4.50 41.16 -32.45
CA LEU A 946 -4.07 42.50 -32.91
C LEU A 946 -4.94 43.61 -32.24
N ALA A 947 -4.32 44.59 -31.58
CA ALA A 947 -4.79 45.98 -31.36
C ALA A 947 -3.69 46.75 -30.61
#